data_AF-A0A6M4A3E6-F1
#
_entry.id   AF-A0A6M4A3E6-F1
#
_cell.length_a   1.000
_cell.length_b   1.000
_cell.length_c   1.000
_cell.angle_alpha   90.00
_cell.angle_beta   90.00
_cell.angle_gamma   90.00
#
_symmetry.space_group_name_H-M   'P 1'
#
loop_
_entity.id
_entity.type
_entity.pdbx_description
1 polymer ?
#
loop_
_entity_poly.entity_id
_entity_poly.type
_entity_poly.pdbx_seq_one_letter_code
_entity_poly.pdbx_strand_id
1 'polypeptide(L)'
;MATIPSTEQLLLEVHQCLGLSAPTKKKELIGFERPLETHQRIISELISEIFTALNMDEQAKDDASVNLRHLLSINNSIERSVWTHEASMQQIVWNMAAYLYAPYLGRTVAFWSLCQTMDEGMPGGKFWYLPEVIERNNKKELRLPVPQVLDWLLDLSGKSISELAQGLAGKINAAEKSISVGIELESIEKILLNWANGAVPRVGNISLYFSNIGALDFRGAFKLNTVSTEEEQFQSVLDFIKRKNLSASLLREQIPMSQPNRIENILNGVADEDEKHNFVELIATRYAIPTLQTLRQRFLVARAVQDGYLRLGKFLLGNDFDKTCTDISKNKVLQLFELFKLSYNLTIDAYKQSADPQIQDAYFESKIPPWDKFGVFLSVVPSLRPDVINILADRLNHLFPNEYQGKPLDDHIGHDIESAKLIATRNLAKLDAEQKEYDTVKEYSRKLRTHSPWRTLQNVHSFWVANELAQNDQHNFRIRQMAANRMRELAQTPGEKMGAIFIELSHILNNDDRQYRDKDAKKKVESLLIEAKENPAINAWLAGILQYEAKHHLALNEFDNARRLFKEALEACKDNGFGSLRGEIARDGFALVVEQPPAKFDLNNYEYYFRNVLAYGELEGEEENKTFEDTACAMSTYFWESLYCPYPNETSVAPLSKELGETFIKGAMPLVFQGDFDGLLNWFKNNSKLKDKKFREVRGNTALMSWLKIFYELEKKLPALDHALSASKTPDNTKLAVNWRRAICLMIGAWPKLVNMPDFKLQTPAMLAANHGDIVVVNALLKENADLKLQDFRGRTALHAAIASNSLECVEAILSHDAEVTNIYAAEEQSALHTAVKFGQPNIVETLISDAPHLHSHTDANGKSALDIAKHLADPSIWQQHHEFMRRERRTIATLDDFQKVSSFLSTH
;
A
#
# COMPACT_ATOMS: atom_id res chain seq x y z
N MET A 1 7.74 14.82 13.25
CA MET A 1 7.06 14.22 12.10
C MET A 1 5.66 14.81 12.01
N ALA A 2 5.47 15.69 11.04
CA ALA A 2 4.22 16.27 10.60
C ALA A 2 3.86 15.66 9.24
N THR A 3 3.78 14.34 9.18
CA THR A 3 3.41 13.58 7.98
C THR A 3 1.98 13.06 8.12
N ILE A 4 1.33 12.79 7.00
CA ILE A 4 0.11 11.97 7.03
C ILE A 4 0.49 10.59 7.57
N PRO A 5 -0.29 10.00 8.51
CA PRO A 5 0.01 8.67 9.04
C PRO A 5 0.07 7.63 7.91
N SER A 6 1.18 6.90 7.82
CA SER A 6 1.33 5.85 6.80
C SER A 6 0.42 4.66 7.10
N THR A 7 0.19 3.84 6.09
CA THR A 7 -0.53 2.55 6.21
C THR A 7 0.03 1.68 7.35
N GLU A 8 1.36 1.56 7.43
CA GLU A 8 2.06 0.81 8.47
C GLU A 8 1.76 1.38 9.86
N GLN A 9 1.77 2.70 9.98
CA GLN A 9 1.50 3.36 11.25
C GLN A 9 0.06 3.08 11.71
N LEU A 10 -0.93 3.21 10.83
CA LEU A 10 -2.33 2.93 11.14
C LEU A 10 -2.53 1.48 11.59
N LEU A 11 -1.97 0.51 10.88
CA LEU A 11 -2.06 -0.92 11.25
C LEU A 11 -1.43 -1.20 12.61
N LEU A 12 -0.28 -0.60 12.90
CA LEU A 12 0.39 -0.74 14.20
C LEU A 12 -0.41 -0.11 15.34
N GLU A 13 -1.12 0.99 15.09
CA GLU A 13 -2.00 1.58 16.10
C GLU A 13 -3.20 0.68 16.41
N VAL A 14 -3.79 0.04 15.40
CA VAL A 14 -4.87 -0.96 15.56
C VAL A 14 -4.35 -2.20 16.32
N HIS A 15 -3.18 -2.71 15.94
CA HIS A 15 -2.51 -3.83 16.59
C HIS A 15 -2.28 -3.58 18.08
N GLN A 16 -1.79 -2.38 18.42
CA GLN A 16 -1.61 -1.94 19.80
C GLN A 16 -2.94 -1.77 20.55
N CYS A 17 -3.98 -1.22 19.88
CA CYS A 17 -5.36 -1.16 20.40
C CYS A 17 -5.94 -2.54 20.70
N LEU A 18 -5.45 -3.60 20.07
CA LEU A 18 -5.83 -4.99 20.37
C LEU A 18 -4.94 -5.64 21.43
N GLY A 19 -3.94 -4.92 21.96
CA GLY A 19 -3.07 -5.40 23.03
C GLY A 19 -2.06 -6.45 22.57
N LEU A 20 -1.81 -6.49 21.26
CA LEU A 20 -0.84 -7.35 20.62
C LEU A 20 0.56 -6.70 20.70
N SER A 21 1.60 -7.54 20.64
CA SER A 21 3.00 -7.11 20.77
C SER A 21 3.54 -6.54 19.47
N ALA A 22 3.94 -5.27 19.47
CA ALA A 22 4.49 -4.62 18.28
C ALA A 22 5.66 -5.41 17.66
N PRO A 23 5.79 -5.42 16.33
CA PRO A 23 6.87 -6.10 15.64
C PRO A 23 8.23 -5.49 15.99
N THR A 24 9.28 -6.31 15.89
CA THR A 24 10.65 -5.85 16.11
C THR A 24 11.03 -4.76 15.10
N LYS A 25 11.60 -3.65 15.59
CA LYS A 25 12.07 -2.49 14.80
C LYS A 25 10.97 -1.78 13.96
N LYS A 26 9.85 -1.39 14.60
CA LYS A 26 8.76 -0.54 14.04
C LYS A 26 9.23 0.62 13.15
N LYS A 27 10.31 1.32 13.52
CA LYS A 27 10.83 2.46 12.75
C LYS A 27 11.31 2.06 11.35
N GLU A 28 11.97 0.91 11.22
CA GLU A 28 12.45 0.40 9.93
C GLU A 28 11.29 0.02 9.00
N LEU A 29 10.19 -0.48 9.58
CA LEU A 29 8.97 -0.79 8.84
C LEU A 29 8.34 0.49 8.27
N ILE A 30 8.12 1.50 9.11
CA ILE A 30 7.54 2.80 8.68
C ILE A 30 8.48 3.52 7.67
N GLY A 31 9.79 3.35 7.82
CA GLY A 31 10.79 3.98 6.96
C GLY A 31 11.08 3.28 5.63
N PHE A 32 10.44 2.14 5.33
CA PHE A 32 10.76 1.28 4.17
C PHE A 32 12.25 0.87 4.12
N GLU A 33 12.85 0.60 5.27
CA GLU A 33 14.28 0.30 5.42
C GLU A 33 14.59 -1.21 5.29
N ARG A 34 13.55 -2.03 5.10
CA ARG A 34 13.66 -3.50 4.98
C ARG A 34 13.45 -3.97 3.53
N PRO A 35 14.01 -5.12 3.13
CA PRO A 35 13.72 -5.76 1.84
C PRO A 35 12.21 -5.86 1.60
N LEU A 36 11.77 -5.67 0.34
CA LEU A 36 10.35 -5.58 -0.02
C LEU A 36 9.56 -6.83 0.40
N GLU A 37 10.09 -8.02 0.14
CA GLU A 37 9.47 -9.30 0.54
C GLU A 37 9.30 -9.39 2.06
N THR A 38 10.31 -8.96 2.82
CA THR A 38 10.26 -8.92 4.28
C THR A 38 9.20 -7.91 4.76
N HIS A 39 9.11 -6.75 4.11
CA HIS A 39 8.10 -5.74 4.41
C HIS A 39 6.69 -6.30 4.19
N GLN A 40 6.43 -6.87 3.01
CA GLN A 40 5.13 -7.46 2.66
C GLN A 40 4.73 -8.56 3.64
N ARG A 41 5.65 -9.47 3.98
CA ARG A 41 5.39 -10.53 4.96
C ARG A 41 4.96 -9.96 6.32
N ILE A 42 5.65 -8.93 6.82
CA ILE A 42 5.29 -8.31 8.12
C ILE A 42 3.90 -7.67 8.07
N ILE A 43 3.54 -7.02 6.97
CA ILE A 43 2.19 -6.43 6.81
C ILE A 43 1.11 -7.51 6.79
N SER A 44 1.33 -8.60 6.04
CA SER A 44 0.42 -9.75 6.04
C SER A 44 0.28 -10.40 7.41
N GLU A 45 1.38 -10.54 8.16
CA GLU A 45 1.39 -11.02 9.55
C GLU A 45 0.59 -10.11 10.48
N LEU A 46 0.79 -8.79 10.40
CA LEU A 46 0.04 -7.82 11.22
C LEU A 46 -1.47 -7.90 10.97
N ILE A 47 -1.90 -7.97 9.71
CA ILE A 47 -3.32 -8.09 9.35
C ILE A 47 -3.88 -9.42 9.86
N SER A 48 -3.15 -10.53 9.67
CA SER A 48 -3.56 -11.86 10.14
C SER A 48 -3.68 -11.92 11.66
N GLU A 49 -2.74 -11.32 12.40
CA GLU A 49 -2.80 -11.21 13.85
C GLU A 49 -4.00 -10.36 14.34
N ILE A 50 -4.31 -9.26 13.64
CA ILE A 50 -5.50 -8.44 13.93
C ILE A 50 -6.79 -9.27 13.77
N PHE A 51 -6.94 -9.97 12.64
CA PHE A 51 -8.12 -10.79 12.36
C PHE A 51 -8.27 -11.96 13.33
N THR A 52 -7.15 -12.59 13.67
CA THR A 52 -7.11 -13.69 14.65
C THR A 52 -7.49 -13.17 16.04
N ALA A 53 -6.98 -12.01 16.44
CA ALA A 53 -7.33 -11.40 17.72
C ALA A 53 -8.83 -11.06 17.80
N LEU A 54 -9.42 -10.60 16.70
CA LEU A 54 -10.86 -10.32 16.62
C LEU A 54 -11.73 -11.57 16.44
N ASN A 55 -11.13 -12.75 16.30
CA ASN A 55 -11.80 -14.03 16.10
C ASN A 55 -12.82 -14.01 14.95
N MET A 56 -12.40 -13.42 13.83
CA MET A 56 -13.19 -13.27 12.61
C MET A 56 -13.27 -14.59 11.85
N ASP A 57 -14.43 -14.90 11.27
CA ASP A 57 -14.59 -15.99 10.31
C ASP A 57 -14.00 -15.62 8.93
N GLU A 58 -13.90 -16.59 8.02
CA GLU A 58 -13.27 -16.37 6.71
C GLU A 58 -14.00 -15.33 5.85
N GLN A 59 -15.34 -15.30 5.88
CA GLN A 59 -16.10 -14.30 5.13
C GLN A 59 -15.85 -12.90 5.66
N ALA A 60 -15.88 -12.73 6.99
CA ALA A 60 -15.60 -11.46 7.64
C ALA A 60 -14.16 -11.00 7.39
N LYS A 61 -13.18 -11.93 7.33
CA LYS A 61 -11.79 -11.62 6.97
C LYS A 61 -11.69 -11.09 5.54
N ASP A 62 -12.34 -11.76 4.59
CA ASP A 62 -12.34 -11.34 3.18
C ASP A 62 -12.95 -9.94 3.01
N ASP A 63 -14.13 -9.71 3.61
CA ASP A 63 -14.82 -8.42 3.57
C ASP A 63 -13.97 -7.30 4.22
N ALA A 64 -13.37 -7.58 5.38
CA ALA A 64 -12.49 -6.64 6.04
C ALA A 64 -11.22 -6.35 5.24
N SER A 65 -10.63 -7.36 4.60
CA SER A 65 -9.46 -7.22 3.73
C SER A 65 -9.74 -6.36 2.51
N VAL A 66 -10.93 -6.45 1.91
CA VAL A 66 -11.35 -5.58 0.81
C VAL A 66 -11.50 -4.13 1.30
N ASN A 67 -12.24 -3.92 2.38
CA ASN A 67 -12.47 -2.59 2.94
C ASN A 67 -11.18 -1.91 3.41
N LEU A 68 -10.30 -2.68 4.06
CA LEU A 68 -9.00 -2.20 4.52
C LEU A 68 -8.12 -1.80 3.33
N ARG A 69 -8.02 -2.63 2.29
CA ARG A 69 -7.25 -2.27 1.08
C ARG A 69 -7.75 -0.98 0.44
N HIS A 70 -9.06 -0.79 0.36
CA HIS A 70 -9.64 0.43 -0.22
C HIS A 70 -9.31 1.66 0.63
N LEU A 71 -9.48 1.59 1.96
CA LEU A 71 -9.13 2.71 2.85
C LEU A 71 -7.63 3.03 2.80
N LEU A 72 -6.76 2.02 2.83
CA LEU A 72 -5.32 2.20 2.76
C LEU A 72 -4.89 2.76 1.40
N SER A 73 -5.55 2.35 0.31
CA SER A 73 -5.34 2.95 -1.01
C SER A 73 -5.70 4.43 -1.02
N ILE A 74 -6.87 4.81 -0.49
CA ILE A 74 -7.25 6.24 -0.38
C ILE A 74 -6.23 7.00 0.47
N ASN A 75 -5.82 6.44 1.61
CA ASN A 75 -4.85 7.08 2.49
C ASN A 75 -3.51 7.32 1.79
N ASN A 76 -3.01 6.31 1.06
CA ASN A 76 -1.78 6.42 0.29
C ASN A 76 -1.92 7.47 -0.83
N SER A 77 -3.06 7.55 -1.52
CA SER A 77 -3.32 8.60 -2.51
C SER A 77 -3.28 9.99 -1.88
N ILE A 78 -3.91 10.18 -0.71
CA ILE A 78 -3.88 11.46 0.01
C ILE A 78 -2.45 11.79 0.47
N GLU A 79 -1.70 10.82 1.02
CA GLU A 79 -0.31 10.98 1.42
C GLU A 79 0.59 11.41 0.23
N ARG A 80 0.32 10.90 -0.97
CA ARG A 80 1.03 11.22 -2.22
C ARG A 80 0.62 12.54 -2.86
N SER A 81 -0.46 13.18 -2.41
CA SER A 81 -1.00 14.38 -3.07
C SER A 81 -1.06 15.61 -2.17
N VAL A 82 -0.76 15.46 -0.88
CA VAL A 82 -0.95 16.53 0.11
C VAL A 82 0.36 17.00 0.73
N TRP A 83 0.53 18.32 0.78
CA TRP A 83 1.60 19.00 1.49
C TRP A 83 1.12 19.46 2.86
N THR A 84 1.85 19.10 3.91
CA THR A 84 1.44 19.44 5.29
C THR A 84 2.01 20.75 5.81
N HIS A 85 2.98 21.35 5.09
CA HIS A 85 3.58 22.64 5.42
C HIS A 85 4.05 22.73 6.89
N GLU A 86 3.58 23.73 7.65
CA GLU A 86 3.94 23.96 9.06
C GLU A 86 2.91 23.37 10.05
N ALA A 87 1.98 22.55 9.56
CA ALA A 87 0.98 21.91 10.41
C ALA A 87 1.64 20.97 11.43
N SER A 88 1.15 20.99 12.67
CA SER A 88 1.54 20.00 13.68
C SER A 88 0.92 18.64 13.38
N MET A 89 1.52 17.57 13.92
CA MET A 89 0.97 16.22 13.80
C MET A 89 -0.46 16.12 14.37
N GLN A 90 -0.79 16.89 15.42
CA GLN A 90 -2.15 16.95 15.96
C GLN A 90 -3.13 17.54 14.94
N GLN A 91 -2.76 18.63 14.26
CA GLN A 91 -3.60 19.23 13.21
C GLN A 91 -3.78 18.30 12.02
N ILE A 92 -2.73 17.59 11.61
CA ILE A 92 -2.80 16.62 10.50
C ILE A 92 -3.74 15.48 10.85
N VAL A 93 -3.54 14.83 12.01
CA VAL A 93 -4.40 13.72 12.46
C VAL A 93 -5.84 14.18 12.66
N TRP A 94 -6.05 15.39 13.19
CA TRP A 94 -7.37 15.97 13.39
C TRP A 94 -8.12 16.17 12.07
N ASN A 95 -7.49 16.82 11.08
CA ASN A 95 -8.11 17.05 9.78
C ASN A 95 -8.32 15.73 9.01
N MET A 96 -7.34 14.82 9.02
CA MET A 96 -7.50 13.48 8.42
C MET A 96 -8.65 12.71 9.06
N ALA A 97 -8.78 12.75 10.39
CA ALA A 97 -9.87 12.07 11.09
C ALA A 97 -11.24 12.65 10.76
N ALA A 98 -11.36 13.98 10.65
CA ALA A 98 -12.62 14.65 10.40
C ALA A 98 -13.08 14.55 8.94
N TYR A 99 -12.18 14.74 7.97
CA TYR A 99 -12.54 14.80 6.55
C TYR A 99 -12.51 13.43 5.86
N LEU A 100 -11.71 12.49 6.36
CA LEU A 100 -11.57 11.15 5.77
C LEU A 100 -12.06 10.06 6.71
N TYR A 101 -11.37 9.82 7.83
CA TYR A 101 -11.56 8.56 8.56
C TYR A 101 -12.94 8.40 9.18
N ALA A 102 -13.46 9.39 9.92
CA ALA A 102 -14.72 9.24 10.63
C ALA A 102 -15.94 9.08 9.69
N PRO A 103 -16.16 9.96 8.68
CA PRO A 103 -17.26 9.78 7.73
C PRO A 103 -17.13 8.48 6.94
N TYR A 104 -15.93 8.18 6.42
CA TYR A 104 -15.70 7.00 5.59
C TYR A 104 -15.90 5.69 6.36
N LEU A 105 -15.34 5.58 7.57
CA LEU A 105 -15.54 4.42 8.43
C LEU A 105 -17.00 4.31 8.87
N GLY A 106 -17.69 5.41 9.15
CA GLY A 106 -19.11 5.40 9.49
C GLY A 106 -19.96 4.76 8.39
N ARG A 107 -19.72 5.13 7.13
CA ARG A 107 -20.43 4.57 5.96
C ARG A 107 -20.06 3.11 5.71
N THR A 108 -18.77 2.79 5.78
CA THR A 108 -18.25 1.43 5.53
C THR A 108 -18.74 0.44 6.58
N VAL A 109 -18.65 0.80 7.86
CA VAL A 109 -19.14 -0.02 8.97
C VAL A 109 -20.65 -0.17 8.92
N ALA A 110 -21.41 0.84 8.47
CA ALA A 110 -22.85 0.70 8.27
C ALA A 110 -23.21 -0.36 7.22
N PHE A 111 -22.54 -0.36 6.06
CA PHE A 111 -22.74 -1.41 5.06
C PHE A 111 -22.35 -2.78 5.59
N TRP A 112 -21.23 -2.86 6.32
CA TRP A 112 -20.83 -4.11 6.95
C TRP A 112 -21.89 -4.61 7.93
N SER A 113 -22.41 -3.74 8.80
CA SER A 113 -23.49 -4.05 9.74
C SER A 113 -24.82 -4.47 9.06
N LEU A 114 -25.09 -4.01 7.84
CA LEU A 114 -26.28 -4.41 7.07
C LEU A 114 -26.15 -5.82 6.48
N CYS A 115 -24.95 -6.22 6.09
CA CYS A 115 -24.66 -7.55 5.55
C CYS A 115 -24.41 -8.59 6.66
N GLN A 116 -23.73 -8.19 7.74
CA GLN A 116 -23.40 -8.99 8.91
C GLN A 116 -23.50 -8.11 10.17
N THR A 117 -24.49 -8.37 11.02
CA THR A 117 -24.73 -7.58 12.25
C THR A 117 -23.66 -7.82 13.31
N MET A 118 -22.66 -6.92 13.40
CA MET A 118 -21.56 -7.01 14.37
C MET A 118 -22.00 -7.03 15.84
N ASP A 119 -23.17 -6.49 16.15
CA ASP A 119 -23.74 -6.36 17.48
C ASP A 119 -25.07 -7.11 17.63
N GLU A 120 -25.29 -8.16 16.81
CA GLU A 120 -26.50 -9.00 16.89
C GLU A 120 -26.85 -9.42 18.32
N GLY A 121 -28.04 -9.09 18.81
CA GLY A 121 -28.42 -9.37 20.20
C GLY A 121 -28.02 -8.29 21.22
N MET A 122 -27.42 -7.18 20.78
CA MET A 122 -27.41 -5.92 21.54
C MET A 122 -28.67 -5.11 21.25
N PRO A 123 -29.05 -4.16 22.13
CA PRO A 123 -30.07 -3.16 21.81
C PRO A 123 -29.81 -2.47 20.46
N GLY A 124 -30.78 -2.53 19.55
CA GLY A 124 -30.67 -1.95 18.23
C GLY A 124 -30.69 -0.41 18.20
N GLY A 125 -30.54 0.16 17.01
CA GLY A 125 -30.75 1.60 16.76
C GLY A 125 -29.51 2.49 16.90
N LYS A 126 -28.34 1.95 17.25
CA LYS A 126 -27.06 2.69 17.30
C LYS A 126 -25.87 1.74 17.18
N PHE A 127 -24.71 2.29 16.85
CA PHE A 127 -23.44 1.58 16.89
C PHE A 127 -22.84 1.59 18.31
N TRP A 128 -22.72 0.42 18.93
CA TRP A 128 -22.45 0.23 20.36
C TRP A 128 -21.03 0.52 20.85
N TYR A 129 -20.05 0.52 19.96
CA TYR A 129 -18.65 0.51 20.38
C TYR A 129 -18.02 1.90 20.52
N LEU A 130 -18.80 2.97 20.52
CA LEU A 130 -18.34 4.36 20.66
C LEU A 130 -18.67 4.94 22.04
N PRO A 131 -17.86 5.87 22.57
CA PRO A 131 -18.27 6.69 23.72
C PRO A 131 -19.61 7.39 23.47
N GLU A 132 -20.50 7.33 24.46
CA GLU A 132 -21.85 7.85 24.36
C GLU A 132 -22.19 8.73 25.55
N VAL A 133 -22.71 9.93 25.28
CA VAL A 133 -23.21 10.83 26.31
C VAL A 133 -24.63 10.38 26.65
N ILE A 134 -24.81 9.88 27.87
CA ILE A 134 -26.12 9.53 28.41
C ILE A 134 -26.59 10.60 29.39
N GLU A 135 -27.89 10.84 29.44
CA GLU A 135 -28.48 11.75 30.42
C GLU A 135 -29.26 10.95 31.47
N ARG A 136 -28.82 11.03 32.73
CA ARG A 136 -29.49 10.39 33.87
C ARG A 136 -29.72 11.45 34.94
N ASN A 137 -30.98 11.63 35.37
CA ASN A 137 -31.37 12.60 36.40
C ASN A 137 -30.89 14.03 36.10
N ASN A 138 -31.04 14.50 34.86
CA ASN A 138 -30.56 15.80 34.35
C ASN A 138 -29.04 16.01 34.48
N LYS A 139 -28.26 14.93 34.60
CA LYS A 139 -26.80 14.96 34.53
C LYS A 139 -26.33 14.18 33.31
N LYS A 140 -25.49 14.82 32.51
CA LYS A 140 -24.79 14.16 31.41
C LYS A 140 -23.62 13.37 31.95
N GLU A 141 -23.51 12.12 31.54
CA GLU A 141 -22.40 11.21 31.85
C GLU A 141 -21.89 10.60 30.55
N LEU A 142 -20.56 10.54 30.37
CA LEU A 142 -19.97 9.86 29.22
C LEU A 142 -19.74 8.39 29.56
N ARG A 143 -20.43 7.49 28.86
CA ARG A 143 -20.26 6.03 28.96
C ARG A 143 -19.29 5.53 27.90
N LEU A 144 -18.18 4.94 28.34
CA LEU A 144 -17.17 4.37 27.46
C LEU A 144 -17.57 2.96 26.96
N PRO A 145 -16.99 2.46 25.86
CA PRO A 145 -17.40 1.20 25.23
C PRO A 145 -17.33 -0.04 26.13
N VAL A 146 -16.29 -0.19 26.95
CA VAL A 146 -16.15 -1.38 27.83
C VAL A 146 -17.24 -1.41 28.91
N PRO A 147 -17.52 -0.30 29.64
CA PRO A 147 -18.69 -0.21 30.49
C PRO A 147 -20.00 -0.57 29.77
N GLN A 148 -20.21 -0.11 28.54
CA GLN A 148 -21.42 -0.43 27.77
C GLN A 148 -21.55 -1.94 27.57
N VAL A 149 -20.51 -2.62 27.06
CA VAL A 149 -20.54 -4.08 26.86
C VAL A 149 -20.73 -4.83 28.19
N LEU A 150 -20.15 -4.34 29.28
CA LEU A 150 -20.37 -4.92 30.62
C LEU A 150 -21.83 -4.75 31.07
N ASP A 151 -22.43 -3.59 30.86
CA ASP A 151 -23.84 -3.32 31.17
C ASP A 151 -24.77 -4.26 30.38
N TRP A 152 -24.46 -4.52 29.10
CA TRP A 152 -25.18 -5.53 28.30
C TRP A 152 -25.05 -6.96 28.86
N LEU A 153 -23.84 -7.36 29.28
CA LEU A 153 -23.64 -8.68 29.90
C LEU A 153 -24.39 -8.80 31.23
N LEU A 154 -24.38 -7.74 32.05
CA LEU A 154 -25.12 -7.69 33.31
C LEU A 154 -26.62 -7.81 33.07
N ASP A 155 -27.18 -7.09 32.08
CA ASP A 155 -28.58 -7.18 31.66
C ASP A 155 -29.00 -8.60 31.26
N LEU A 156 -28.17 -9.31 30.49
CA LEU A 156 -28.45 -10.71 30.09
C LEU A 156 -28.26 -11.69 31.25
N SER A 157 -27.29 -11.46 32.13
CA SER A 157 -27.07 -12.32 33.29
C SER A 157 -28.18 -12.18 34.34
N GLY A 158 -28.77 -10.99 34.46
CA GLY A 158 -29.68 -10.63 35.56
C GLY A 158 -28.97 -10.56 36.92
N LYS A 159 -27.65 -10.31 36.93
CA LYS A 159 -26.79 -10.33 38.11
C LYS A 159 -26.14 -8.97 38.36
N SER A 160 -25.78 -8.71 39.61
CA SER A 160 -24.85 -7.66 39.99
C SER A 160 -23.41 -8.00 39.60
N ILE A 161 -22.52 -6.99 39.61
CA ILE A 161 -21.08 -7.20 39.37
C ILE A 161 -20.48 -8.21 40.35
N SER A 162 -20.89 -8.17 41.63
CA SER A 162 -20.41 -9.09 42.68
C SER A 162 -20.80 -10.54 42.38
N GLU A 163 -22.07 -10.78 42.01
CA GLU A 163 -22.57 -12.11 41.65
C GLU A 163 -21.96 -12.64 40.36
N LEU A 164 -21.68 -11.75 39.38
CA LEU A 164 -20.96 -12.10 38.17
C LEU A 164 -19.52 -12.51 38.49
N ALA A 165 -18.81 -11.72 39.31
CA ALA A 165 -17.46 -12.02 39.76
C ALA A 165 -17.37 -13.37 40.49
N GLN A 166 -18.32 -13.65 41.38
CA GLN A 166 -18.41 -14.93 42.08
C GLN A 166 -18.59 -16.11 41.12
N GLY A 167 -19.46 -15.95 40.11
CA GLY A 167 -19.67 -16.93 39.07
C GLY A 167 -18.40 -17.23 38.26
N LEU A 168 -17.63 -16.20 37.91
CA LEU A 168 -16.37 -16.33 37.18
C LEU A 168 -15.27 -16.97 38.05
N ALA A 169 -15.08 -16.49 39.29
CA ALA A 169 -14.07 -16.98 40.23
C ALA A 169 -14.22 -18.46 40.56
N GLY A 170 -15.46 -18.89 40.87
CA GLY A 170 -15.75 -20.28 41.22
C GLY A 170 -15.43 -21.27 40.09
N LYS A 171 -15.41 -20.82 38.84
CA LYS A 171 -15.22 -21.67 37.66
C LYS A 171 -13.79 -21.68 37.16
N ILE A 172 -13.08 -20.55 37.20
CA ILE A 172 -11.63 -20.50 36.89
C ILE A 172 -10.88 -21.44 37.84
N ASN A 173 -11.17 -21.37 39.13
CA ASN A 173 -10.61 -22.26 40.14
C ASN A 173 -11.02 -23.74 39.96
N ALA A 174 -12.11 -24.02 39.24
CA ALA A 174 -12.53 -25.39 38.90
C ALA A 174 -11.84 -25.95 37.65
N ALA A 175 -11.48 -25.09 36.69
CA ALA A 175 -10.77 -25.44 35.46
C ALA A 175 -9.26 -25.61 35.67
N GLU A 176 -8.66 -24.87 36.61
CA GLU A 176 -7.20 -24.84 36.86
C GLU A 176 -6.70 -25.82 37.94
N LYS A 177 -7.40 -26.95 38.18
CA LYS A 177 -7.05 -27.97 39.21
C LYS A 177 -5.64 -28.60 39.11
N SER A 178 -4.76 -28.14 38.20
CA SER A 178 -3.38 -28.59 38.03
C SER A 178 -2.31 -27.54 38.40
N ILE A 179 -2.63 -26.29 38.73
CA ILE A 179 -1.65 -25.25 39.09
C ILE A 179 -2.04 -24.56 40.41
N SER A 180 -1.11 -24.54 41.36
CA SER A 180 -1.30 -24.18 42.76
C SER A 180 -1.37 -22.66 43.04
N VAL A 181 -2.15 -21.91 42.27
CA VAL A 181 -2.44 -20.49 42.57
C VAL A 181 -3.90 -20.21 42.20
N GLY A 182 -4.80 -20.31 43.19
CA GLY A 182 -6.20 -19.91 42.99
C GLY A 182 -6.30 -18.39 42.79
N ILE A 183 -7.16 -17.96 41.86
CA ILE A 183 -7.43 -16.53 41.68
C ILE A 183 -8.43 -16.08 42.76
N GLU A 184 -8.03 -15.08 43.55
CA GLU A 184 -8.87 -14.54 44.63
C GLU A 184 -10.10 -13.81 44.06
N LEU A 185 -11.28 -14.09 44.63
CA LEU A 185 -12.56 -13.50 44.25
C LEU A 185 -12.56 -11.96 44.33
N GLU A 186 -11.92 -11.41 45.37
CA GLU A 186 -11.76 -9.96 45.57
C GLU A 186 -10.99 -9.29 44.41
N SER A 187 -10.09 -10.02 43.75
CA SER A 187 -9.35 -9.53 42.59
C SER A 187 -10.25 -9.40 41.35
N ILE A 188 -11.14 -10.36 41.10
CA ILE A 188 -12.03 -10.35 39.91
C ILE A 188 -13.09 -9.25 40.06
N GLU A 189 -13.74 -9.15 41.20
CA GLU A 189 -14.76 -8.12 41.46
C GLU A 189 -14.18 -6.71 41.32
N LYS A 190 -13.00 -6.47 41.89
CA LYS A 190 -12.27 -5.20 41.74
C LYS A 190 -11.94 -4.89 40.29
N ILE A 191 -11.54 -5.88 39.50
CA ILE A 191 -11.24 -5.70 38.07
C ILE A 191 -12.50 -5.34 37.29
N LEU A 192 -13.63 -6.03 37.52
CA LEU A 192 -14.90 -5.71 36.86
C LEU A 192 -15.43 -4.32 37.25
N LEU A 193 -15.29 -3.92 38.53
CA LEU A 193 -15.61 -2.57 38.98
C LEU A 193 -14.73 -1.52 38.29
N ASN A 194 -13.43 -1.81 38.09
CA ASN A 194 -12.55 -0.93 37.32
C ASN A 194 -13.01 -0.83 35.85
N TRP A 195 -13.44 -1.94 35.24
CA TRP A 195 -13.98 -1.92 33.87
C TRP A 195 -15.25 -1.08 33.77
N ALA A 196 -16.17 -1.23 34.73
CA ALA A 196 -17.38 -0.40 34.83
C ALA A 196 -17.05 1.11 34.96
N ASN A 197 -15.93 1.44 35.62
CA ASN A 197 -15.41 2.80 35.77
C ASN A 197 -14.49 3.25 34.60
N GLY A 198 -14.52 2.53 33.46
CA GLY A 198 -13.81 2.93 32.25
C GLY A 198 -12.30 2.65 32.27
N ALA A 199 -11.86 1.62 32.98
CA ALA A 199 -10.51 1.06 32.80
C ALA A 199 -10.44 0.20 31.53
N VAL A 200 -9.29 0.21 30.85
CA VAL A 200 -9.06 -0.63 29.66
C VAL A 200 -8.68 -2.06 30.11
N PRO A 201 -9.43 -3.09 29.71
CA PRO A 201 -9.11 -4.48 30.01
C PRO A 201 -7.75 -4.93 29.47
N ARG A 202 -7.06 -5.84 30.16
CA ARG A 202 -5.96 -6.62 29.55
C ARG A 202 -6.55 -7.76 28.72
N VAL A 203 -5.98 -8.03 27.55
CA VAL A 203 -6.44 -9.10 26.63
C VAL A 203 -6.42 -10.47 27.30
N GLY A 204 -5.36 -10.76 28.06
CA GLY A 204 -5.25 -11.98 28.86
C GLY A 204 -6.41 -12.14 29.85
N ASN A 205 -6.86 -11.05 30.49
CA ASN A 205 -7.99 -11.09 31.42
C ASN A 205 -9.32 -11.40 30.71
N ILE A 206 -9.54 -10.81 29.52
CA ILE A 206 -10.73 -11.14 28.70
C ILE A 206 -10.72 -12.63 28.37
N SER A 207 -9.58 -13.15 27.90
CA SER A 207 -9.44 -14.56 27.50
C SER A 207 -9.66 -15.52 28.66
N LEU A 208 -9.09 -15.20 29.83
CA LEU A 208 -9.18 -15.97 31.07
C LEU A 208 -10.62 -16.02 31.60
N TYR A 209 -11.28 -14.86 31.73
CA TYR A 209 -12.60 -14.76 32.34
C TYR A 209 -13.69 -15.34 31.45
N PHE A 210 -13.54 -15.19 30.13
CA PHE A 210 -14.46 -15.77 29.16
C PHE A 210 -13.85 -17.01 28.52
N SER A 211 -13.32 -17.94 29.33
CA SER A 211 -12.79 -19.23 28.86
C SER A 211 -13.86 -20.32 28.74
N ASN A 212 -14.95 -20.23 29.53
CA ASN A 212 -16.08 -21.15 29.48
C ASN A 212 -17.41 -20.47 29.86
N ILE A 213 -18.41 -20.44 28.96
CA ILE A 213 -19.73 -19.82 29.19
C ILE A 213 -20.78 -20.77 29.76
N GLY A 214 -20.60 -22.10 29.66
CA GLY A 214 -21.57 -23.14 30.05
C GLY A 214 -21.90 -23.19 31.56
N ALA A 215 -21.64 -22.10 32.25
CA ALA A 215 -21.43 -21.92 33.65
C ALA A 215 -22.05 -20.63 34.21
N LEU A 216 -22.36 -19.66 33.36
CA LEU A 216 -23.01 -18.40 33.72
C LEU A 216 -24.53 -18.58 33.59
N ASP A 217 -25.26 -18.28 34.66
CA ASP A 217 -26.72 -18.27 34.67
C ASP A 217 -27.20 -16.96 34.00
N PHE A 218 -27.92 -17.06 32.88
CA PHE A 218 -28.43 -15.93 32.09
C PHE A 218 -29.92 -15.73 32.32
N ARG A 219 -30.29 -15.31 33.53
CA ARG A 219 -31.71 -15.13 33.90
C ARG A 219 -32.40 -14.04 33.10
N GLY A 220 -31.63 -13.08 32.59
CA GLY A 220 -32.10 -11.98 31.73
C GLY A 220 -32.13 -12.32 30.24
N ALA A 221 -31.73 -13.53 29.84
CA ALA A 221 -31.77 -14.03 28.47
C ALA A 221 -33.06 -14.83 28.19
N PHE A 222 -33.34 -15.02 26.90
CA PHE A 222 -34.43 -15.80 26.36
C PHE A 222 -33.89 -16.87 25.42
N LYS A 223 -34.46 -18.08 25.50
CA LYS A 223 -34.11 -19.20 24.62
C LYS A 223 -35.39 -19.69 23.96
N LEU A 224 -35.49 -19.47 22.66
CA LEU A 224 -36.63 -19.93 21.86
C LEU A 224 -36.61 -21.46 21.76
N ASN A 225 -37.77 -22.09 22.01
CA ASN A 225 -37.95 -23.52 21.76
C ASN A 225 -38.53 -23.72 20.35
N THR A 226 -37.68 -24.03 19.39
CA THR A 226 -38.06 -24.17 17.97
C THR A 226 -38.94 -25.40 17.69
N VAL A 227 -39.12 -26.29 18.67
CA VAL A 227 -39.98 -27.50 18.55
C VAL A 227 -41.44 -27.21 18.93
N SER A 228 -41.69 -26.12 19.66
CA SER A 228 -43.02 -25.69 20.10
C SER A 228 -43.82 -25.03 18.97
N THR A 229 -45.15 -24.98 19.10
CA THR A 229 -46.03 -24.27 18.15
C THR A 229 -45.78 -22.76 18.19
N GLU A 230 -46.11 -22.02 17.12
CA GLU A 230 -45.91 -20.56 17.07
C GLU A 230 -46.66 -19.83 18.19
N GLU A 231 -47.85 -20.31 18.55
CA GLU A 231 -48.65 -19.75 19.65
C GLU A 231 -47.99 -19.99 21.02
N GLU A 232 -47.40 -21.16 21.25
CA GLU A 232 -46.60 -21.45 22.45
C GLU A 232 -45.33 -20.58 22.51
N GLN A 233 -44.67 -20.38 21.37
CA GLN A 233 -43.48 -19.52 21.26
C GLN A 233 -43.82 -18.06 21.59
N PHE A 234 -44.92 -17.54 21.02
CA PHE A 234 -45.40 -16.18 21.31
C PHE A 234 -45.78 -16.01 22.79
N GLN A 235 -46.48 -16.97 23.37
CA GLN A 235 -46.81 -16.94 24.80
C GLN A 235 -45.55 -16.94 25.69
N SER A 236 -44.54 -17.74 25.34
CA SER A 236 -43.25 -17.76 26.05
C SER A 236 -42.55 -16.40 26.03
N VAL A 237 -42.62 -15.69 24.89
CA VAL A 237 -42.09 -14.32 24.76
C VAL A 237 -42.88 -13.33 25.65
N LEU A 238 -44.21 -13.41 25.69
CA LEU A 238 -45.02 -12.56 26.58
C LEU A 238 -44.69 -12.79 28.06
N ASP A 239 -44.49 -14.04 28.47
CA ASP A 239 -44.10 -14.39 29.83
C ASP A 239 -42.70 -13.87 30.17
N PHE A 240 -41.76 -13.95 29.22
CA PHE A 240 -40.44 -13.35 29.34
C PHE A 240 -40.49 -11.83 29.51
N ILE A 241 -41.27 -11.13 28.68
CA ILE A 241 -41.46 -9.68 28.73
C ILE A 241 -42.01 -9.25 30.09
N LYS A 242 -43.02 -9.96 30.60
CA LYS A 242 -43.58 -9.72 31.94
C LYS A 242 -42.55 -9.95 33.04
N ARG A 243 -41.80 -11.06 32.98
CA ARG A 243 -40.76 -11.40 33.96
C ARG A 243 -39.64 -10.36 34.01
N LYS A 244 -39.22 -9.84 32.84
CA LYS A 244 -38.16 -8.83 32.72
C LYS A 244 -38.68 -7.39 32.85
N ASN A 245 -40.00 -7.20 33.02
CA ASN A 245 -40.68 -5.92 33.17
C ASN A 245 -40.37 -4.94 32.01
N LEU A 246 -40.47 -5.43 30.77
CA LEU A 246 -40.19 -4.63 29.58
C LEU A 246 -41.46 -3.90 29.11
N SER A 247 -41.40 -2.57 29.03
CA SER A 247 -42.47 -1.77 28.44
C SER A 247 -42.38 -1.73 26.91
N ALA A 248 -43.50 -1.42 26.24
CA ALA A 248 -43.50 -1.19 24.79
C ALA A 248 -42.52 -0.07 24.37
N SER A 249 -42.38 0.98 25.19
CA SER A 249 -41.41 2.05 24.95
C SER A 249 -39.97 1.54 24.97
N LEU A 250 -39.61 0.73 25.97
CA LEU A 250 -38.27 0.18 26.10
C LEU A 250 -37.98 -0.83 24.98
N LEU A 251 -38.97 -1.63 24.58
CA LEU A 251 -38.81 -2.57 23.46
C LEU A 251 -38.54 -1.84 22.13
N ARG A 252 -39.22 -0.71 21.87
CA ARG A 252 -38.95 0.11 20.68
C ARG A 252 -37.50 0.61 20.60
N GLU A 253 -36.86 0.83 21.74
CA GLU A 253 -35.45 1.25 21.81
C GLU A 253 -34.47 0.07 21.66
N GLN A 254 -34.95 -1.18 21.75
CA GLN A 254 -34.08 -2.37 21.81
C GLN A 254 -34.16 -3.29 20.60
N ILE A 255 -35.27 -3.30 19.86
CA ILE A 255 -35.45 -4.13 18.66
C ILE A 255 -35.78 -3.26 17.44
N PRO A 256 -35.49 -3.72 16.21
CA PRO A 256 -35.74 -2.97 14.96
C PRO A 256 -37.25 -2.91 14.59
N MET A 257 -38.09 -2.54 15.56
CA MET A 257 -39.54 -2.40 15.44
C MET A 257 -39.97 -1.06 16.06
N SER A 258 -39.50 0.04 15.48
CA SER A 258 -39.57 1.39 16.08
C SER A 258 -40.88 2.15 15.80
N GLN A 259 -41.79 1.63 14.97
CA GLN A 259 -43.01 2.34 14.61
C GLN A 259 -43.93 2.57 15.83
N PRO A 260 -44.51 3.77 16.01
CA PRO A 260 -45.47 4.04 17.07
C PRO A 260 -46.67 3.08 17.00
N ASN A 261 -47.17 2.64 18.16
CA ASN A 261 -48.31 1.72 18.33
C ASN A 261 -48.12 0.29 17.78
N ARG A 262 -47.03 -0.01 17.06
CA ARG A 262 -46.80 -1.35 16.47
C ARG A 262 -46.59 -2.42 17.55
N ILE A 263 -45.68 -2.17 18.49
CA ILE A 263 -45.43 -3.09 19.61
C ILE A 263 -46.65 -3.15 20.54
N GLU A 264 -47.32 -2.02 20.80
CA GLU A 264 -48.55 -2.01 21.61
C GLU A 264 -49.66 -2.86 20.99
N ASN A 265 -49.85 -2.83 19.68
CA ASN A 265 -50.82 -3.67 18.99
C ASN A 265 -50.49 -5.17 19.12
N ILE A 266 -49.22 -5.54 19.02
CA ILE A 266 -48.75 -6.91 19.23
C ILE A 266 -49.03 -7.35 20.67
N LEU A 267 -48.64 -6.54 21.66
CA LEU A 267 -48.85 -6.85 23.08
C LEU A 267 -50.33 -6.92 23.49
N ASN A 268 -51.21 -6.20 22.78
CA ASN A 268 -52.66 -6.24 22.97
C ASN A 268 -53.34 -7.37 22.17
N GLY A 269 -52.60 -8.17 21.40
CA GLY A 269 -53.14 -9.28 20.60
C GLY A 269 -53.91 -8.87 19.34
N VAL A 270 -53.67 -7.65 18.84
CA VAL A 270 -54.36 -7.08 17.66
C VAL A 270 -53.58 -7.33 16.35
N ALA A 271 -52.29 -7.70 16.45
CA ALA A 271 -51.42 -7.96 15.29
C ALA A 271 -51.72 -9.30 14.60
N ASP A 272 -51.34 -9.41 13.33
CA ASP A 272 -51.42 -10.66 12.56
C ASP A 272 -50.31 -11.67 12.93
N GLU A 273 -50.41 -12.89 12.42
CA GLU A 273 -49.46 -13.97 12.75
C GLU A 273 -48.04 -13.69 12.23
N ASP A 274 -47.89 -13.04 11.07
CA ASP A 274 -46.58 -12.68 10.51
C ASP A 274 -45.86 -11.64 11.39
N GLU A 275 -46.58 -10.63 11.89
CA GLU A 275 -46.04 -9.64 12.82
C GLU A 275 -45.69 -10.26 14.18
N LYS A 276 -46.50 -11.20 14.68
CA LYS A 276 -46.18 -11.95 15.91
C LYS A 276 -44.93 -12.80 15.72
N HIS A 277 -44.81 -13.52 14.61
CA HIS A 277 -43.66 -14.35 14.29
C HIS A 277 -42.37 -13.51 14.25
N ASN A 278 -42.39 -12.41 13.48
CA ASN A 278 -41.25 -11.47 13.42
C ASN A 278 -40.90 -10.90 14.80
N PHE A 279 -41.90 -10.53 15.61
CA PHE A 279 -41.67 -10.07 16.98
C PHE A 279 -40.98 -11.13 17.86
N VAL A 280 -41.39 -12.40 17.75
CA VAL A 280 -40.76 -13.52 18.46
C VAL A 280 -39.30 -13.67 18.06
N GLU A 281 -39.00 -13.66 16.76
CA GLU A 281 -37.63 -13.75 16.26
C GLU A 281 -36.76 -12.59 16.78
N LEU A 282 -37.25 -11.35 16.71
CA LEU A 282 -36.50 -10.18 17.19
C LEU A 282 -36.22 -10.23 18.70
N ILE A 283 -37.16 -10.71 19.51
CA ILE A 283 -36.94 -10.92 20.95
C ILE A 283 -35.93 -12.04 21.19
N ALA A 284 -36.05 -13.15 20.44
CA ALA A 284 -35.16 -14.29 20.54
C ALA A 284 -33.72 -13.90 20.21
N THR A 285 -33.51 -13.08 19.18
CA THR A 285 -32.19 -12.55 18.82
C THR A 285 -31.69 -11.55 19.86
N ARG A 286 -32.51 -10.55 20.25
CA ARG A 286 -32.10 -9.50 21.22
C ARG A 286 -31.66 -10.07 22.57
N TYR A 287 -32.36 -11.09 23.06
CA TYR A 287 -32.10 -11.66 24.37
C TYR A 287 -31.45 -13.04 24.31
N ALA A 288 -30.84 -13.42 23.18
CA ALA A 288 -30.13 -14.68 23.05
C ALA A 288 -29.01 -14.84 24.09
N ILE A 289 -28.76 -16.08 24.51
CA ILE A 289 -27.59 -16.40 25.33
C ILE A 289 -26.34 -16.23 24.46
N PRO A 290 -25.39 -15.33 24.81
CA PRO A 290 -24.23 -15.08 23.96
C PRO A 290 -23.24 -16.25 24.01
N THR A 291 -22.56 -16.48 22.89
CA THR A 291 -21.48 -17.47 22.82
C THR A 291 -20.17 -16.93 23.38
N LEU A 292 -19.19 -17.82 23.63
CA LEU A 292 -17.85 -17.45 24.12
C LEU A 292 -17.13 -16.51 23.17
N GLN A 293 -17.23 -16.85 21.89
CA GLN A 293 -16.74 -16.05 20.80
C GLN A 293 -17.38 -14.66 20.82
N THR A 294 -18.71 -14.59 20.92
CA THR A 294 -19.45 -13.32 20.98
C THR A 294 -19.00 -12.43 22.15
N LEU A 295 -18.87 -12.98 23.37
CA LEU A 295 -18.41 -12.21 24.53
C LEU A 295 -16.99 -11.67 24.33
N ARG A 296 -16.06 -12.54 23.93
CA ARG A 296 -14.65 -12.16 23.73
C ARG A 296 -14.53 -11.08 22.67
N GLN A 297 -15.15 -11.28 21.51
CA GLN A 297 -15.11 -10.35 20.38
C GLN A 297 -15.65 -8.98 20.80
N ARG A 298 -16.80 -8.92 21.48
CA ARG A 298 -17.40 -7.66 21.98
C ARG A 298 -16.49 -6.90 22.92
N PHE A 299 -15.92 -7.59 23.91
CA PHE A 299 -14.98 -6.96 24.84
C PHE A 299 -13.69 -6.52 24.15
N LEU A 300 -13.20 -7.26 23.14
CA LEU A 300 -12.00 -6.89 22.39
C LEU A 300 -12.23 -5.67 21.50
N VAL A 301 -13.36 -5.60 20.78
CA VAL A 301 -13.75 -4.41 20.00
C VAL A 301 -13.94 -3.20 20.92
N ALA A 302 -14.71 -3.36 22.00
CA ALA A 302 -14.92 -2.28 22.98
C ALA A 302 -13.61 -1.82 23.63
N ARG A 303 -12.73 -2.76 23.98
CA ARG A 303 -11.38 -2.45 24.48
C ARG A 303 -10.61 -1.63 23.46
N ALA A 304 -10.55 -2.07 22.20
CA ALA A 304 -9.79 -1.42 21.15
C ALA A 304 -10.26 0.01 20.90
N VAL A 305 -11.57 0.23 20.80
CA VAL A 305 -12.11 1.58 20.61
C VAL A 305 -11.88 2.45 21.86
N GLN A 306 -12.06 1.91 23.06
CA GLN A 306 -11.82 2.65 24.30
C GLN A 306 -10.34 3.03 24.48
N ASP A 307 -9.42 2.11 24.20
CA ASP A 307 -7.97 2.38 24.25
C ASP A 307 -7.59 3.44 23.21
N GLY A 308 -8.09 3.30 21.98
CA GLY A 308 -7.91 4.27 20.90
C GLY A 308 -8.42 5.66 21.28
N TYR A 309 -9.62 5.76 21.86
CA TYR A 309 -10.19 7.02 22.36
C TYR A 309 -9.27 7.69 23.40
N LEU A 310 -8.76 6.94 24.37
CA LEU A 310 -7.88 7.48 25.42
C LEU A 310 -6.54 7.94 24.85
N ARG A 311 -5.95 7.16 23.94
CA ARG A 311 -4.66 7.51 23.32
C ARG A 311 -4.79 8.70 22.38
N LEU A 312 -5.84 8.73 21.56
CA LEU A 312 -6.12 9.85 20.65
C LEU A 312 -6.44 11.13 21.42
N GLY A 313 -7.25 11.06 22.47
CA GLY A 313 -7.56 12.22 23.33
C GLY A 313 -6.31 12.81 23.98
N LYS A 314 -5.43 11.96 24.53
CA LYS A 314 -4.13 12.39 25.07
C LYS A 314 -3.22 12.99 24.01
N PHE A 315 -3.20 12.40 22.82
CA PHE A 315 -2.37 12.87 21.71
C PHE A 315 -2.81 14.25 21.20
N LEU A 316 -4.12 14.46 21.02
CA LEU A 316 -4.68 15.70 20.49
C LEU A 316 -4.76 16.82 21.52
N LEU A 317 -5.06 16.50 22.79
CA LEU A 317 -5.44 17.48 23.82
C LEU A 317 -4.46 17.54 25.00
N GLY A 318 -3.43 16.69 25.02
CA GLY A 318 -2.40 16.66 26.06
C GLY A 318 -2.66 15.63 27.17
N ASN A 319 -1.68 15.49 28.07
CA ASN A 319 -1.69 14.45 29.11
C ASN A 319 -2.81 14.59 30.14
N ASP A 320 -3.31 15.82 30.35
CA ASP A 320 -4.38 16.15 31.30
C ASP A 320 -5.80 15.92 30.71
N PHE A 321 -5.90 15.22 29.58
CA PHE A 321 -7.16 14.89 28.93
C PHE A 321 -8.15 14.20 29.88
N ASP A 322 -9.29 14.86 30.14
CA ASP A 322 -10.39 14.29 30.91
C ASP A 322 -11.23 13.34 30.04
N LYS A 323 -10.98 12.05 30.21
CA LYS A 323 -11.68 10.96 29.52
C LYS A 323 -13.18 10.89 29.79
N THR A 324 -13.69 11.58 30.80
CA THR A 324 -15.12 11.59 31.20
C THR A 324 -15.85 12.88 30.80
N CYS A 325 -15.12 13.84 30.21
CA CYS A 325 -15.69 15.12 29.82
C CYS A 325 -16.75 14.94 28.73
N THR A 326 -17.97 15.44 29.00
CA THR A 326 -19.11 15.41 28.08
C THR A 326 -19.20 16.65 27.19
N ASP A 327 -18.38 17.66 27.44
CA ASP A 327 -18.34 18.90 26.65
C ASP A 327 -17.51 18.66 25.37
N ILE A 328 -18.21 18.55 24.24
CA ILE A 328 -17.64 18.24 22.92
C ILE A 328 -16.64 19.31 22.40
N SER A 329 -16.68 20.53 22.94
CA SER A 329 -15.71 21.59 22.62
C SER A 329 -14.35 21.35 23.31
N LYS A 330 -14.37 20.74 24.49
CA LYS A 330 -13.17 20.38 25.27
C LYS A 330 -12.68 18.98 24.94
N ASN A 331 -13.61 18.04 24.81
CA ASN A 331 -13.37 16.67 24.38
C ASN A 331 -13.63 16.56 22.86
N LYS A 332 -12.72 17.14 22.09
CA LYS A 332 -12.84 17.21 20.62
C LYS A 332 -12.98 15.83 19.96
N VAL A 333 -12.48 14.76 20.57
CA VAL A 333 -12.63 13.39 20.03
C VAL A 333 -14.10 13.00 19.86
N LEU A 334 -15.01 13.53 20.70
CA LEU A 334 -16.45 13.29 20.55
C LEU A 334 -17.01 13.84 19.23
N GLN A 335 -16.44 14.91 18.66
CA GLN A 335 -16.86 15.40 17.33
C GLN A 335 -16.60 14.38 16.23
N LEU A 336 -15.48 13.65 16.30
CA LEU A 336 -15.18 12.59 15.33
C LEU A 336 -16.21 11.46 15.41
N PHE A 337 -16.64 11.11 16.63
CA PHE A 337 -17.68 10.08 16.81
C PHE A 337 -19.05 10.55 16.34
N GLU A 338 -19.38 11.83 16.50
CA GLU A 338 -20.62 12.37 15.94
C GLU A 338 -20.59 12.38 14.40
N LEU A 339 -19.47 12.73 13.76
CA LEU A 339 -19.30 12.59 12.30
C LEU A 339 -19.46 11.13 11.83
N PHE A 340 -18.83 10.19 12.54
CA PHE A 340 -19.00 8.76 12.27
C PHE A 340 -20.47 8.34 12.40
N LYS A 341 -21.15 8.69 13.49
CA LYS A 341 -22.55 8.31 13.76
C LYS A 341 -23.49 8.88 12.71
N LEU A 342 -23.30 10.14 12.30
CA LEU A 342 -24.09 10.77 11.25
C LEU A 342 -23.96 9.99 9.94
N SER A 343 -22.73 9.70 9.52
CA SER A 343 -22.46 8.89 8.31
C SER A 343 -23.07 7.48 8.41
N TYR A 344 -22.89 6.81 9.56
CA TYR A 344 -23.40 5.47 9.81
C TYR A 344 -24.93 5.44 9.75
N ASN A 345 -25.60 6.25 10.57
CA ASN A 345 -27.06 6.26 10.67
C ASN A 345 -27.72 6.65 9.36
N LEU A 346 -27.16 7.65 8.65
CA LEU A 346 -27.68 8.07 7.37
C LEU A 346 -27.56 6.97 6.30
N THR A 347 -26.51 6.14 6.36
CA THR A 347 -26.35 4.98 5.48
C THR A 347 -27.40 3.91 5.78
N ILE A 348 -27.64 3.60 7.06
CA ILE A 348 -28.71 2.69 7.49
C ILE A 348 -30.08 3.20 7.03
N ASP A 349 -30.35 4.50 7.16
CA ASP A 349 -31.61 5.10 6.76
C ASP A 349 -31.81 5.13 5.24
N ALA A 350 -30.73 5.32 4.47
CA ALA A 350 -30.75 5.19 3.02
C ALA A 350 -31.12 3.77 2.58
N TYR A 351 -30.52 2.75 3.20
CA TYR A 351 -30.81 1.35 2.92
C TYR A 351 -32.27 0.98 3.20
N LYS A 352 -32.86 1.55 4.27
CA LYS A 352 -34.30 1.37 4.57
C LYS A 352 -35.23 1.91 3.47
N GLN A 353 -34.78 2.85 2.64
CA GLN A 353 -35.59 3.37 1.55
C GLN A 353 -35.62 2.43 0.34
N SER A 354 -34.49 1.78 0.04
CA SER A 354 -34.36 0.84 -1.08
C SER A 354 -33.09 0.02 -0.95
N ALA A 355 -33.12 -1.24 -1.41
CA ALA A 355 -31.93 -2.07 -1.55
C ALA A 355 -31.08 -1.71 -2.79
N ASP A 356 -31.58 -0.83 -3.68
CA ASP A 356 -30.85 -0.37 -4.86
C ASP A 356 -29.74 0.63 -4.48
N PRO A 357 -28.45 0.33 -4.77
CA PRO A 357 -27.33 1.20 -4.42
C PRO A 357 -27.43 2.64 -4.95
N GLN A 358 -28.01 2.85 -6.14
CA GLN A 358 -28.14 4.19 -6.73
C GLN A 358 -29.17 5.03 -5.97
N ILE A 359 -30.29 4.41 -5.57
CA ILE A 359 -31.33 5.07 -4.77
C ILE A 359 -30.79 5.38 -3.37
N GLN A 360 -30.02 4.44 -2.78
CA GLN A 360 -29.36 4.65 -1.49
C GLN A 360 -28.37 5.81 -1.54
N ASP A 361 -27.48 5.83 -2.53
CA ASP A 361 -26.49 6.90 -2.70
C ASP A 361 -27.17 8.26 -2.90
N ALA A 362 -28.21 8.34 -3.72
CA ALA A 362 -28.99 9.56 -3.93
C ALA A 362 -29.69 10.03 -2.64
N TYR A 363 -30.29 9.11 -1.87
CA TYR A 363 -30.92 9.45 -0.59
C TYR A 363 -29.89 9.94 0.43
N PHE A 364 -28.79 9.20 0.61
CA PHE A 364 -27.70 9.54 1.51
C PHE A 364 -27.21 10.96 1.21
N GLU A 365 -26.89 11.24 -0.05
CA GLU A 365 -26.36 12.55 -0.43
C GLU A 365 -27.38 13.68 -0.29
N SER A 366 -28.68 13.40 -0.49
CA SER A 366 -29.75 14.40 -0.33
C SER A 366 -29.91 14.93 1.09
N LYS A 367 -29.41 14.19 2.09
CA LYS A 367 -29.48 14.58 3.51
C LYS A 367 -28.24 15.30 4.01
N ILE A 368 -27.15 15.32 3.23
CA ILE A 368 -25.94 16.06 3.59
C ILE A 368 -26.14 17.54 3.24
N PRO A 369 -25.88 18.48 4.18
CA PRO A 369 -25.93 19.90 3.90
C PRO A 369 -25.04 20.29 2.70
N PRO A 370 -25.47 21.21 1.81
CA PRO A 370 -24.73 21.51 0.59
C PRO A 370 -23.25 21.89 0.80
N TRP A 371 -22.93 22.64 1.85
CA TRP A 371 -21.55 23.03 2.17
C TRP A 371 -20.72 21.86 2.71
N ASP A 372 -21.33 20.95 3.46
CA ASP A 372 -20.64 19.82 4.07
C ASP A 372 -20.33 18.71 3.05
N LYS A 373 -21.01 18.70 1.89
CA LYS A 373 -20.62 17.90 0.72
C LYS A 373 -19.21 18.23 0.23
N PHE A 374 -18.76 19.48 0.40
CA PHE A 374 -17.40 19.93 0.09
C PHE A 374 -16.55 20.16 1.35
N GLY A 375 -17.10 19.79 2.51
CA GLY A 375 -16.49 19.91 3.84
C GLY A 375 -16.18 18.54 4.43
N VAL A 376 -16.61 18.31 5.67
CA VAL A 376 -16.25 17.12 6.44
C VAL A 376 -16.84 15.82 5.88
N PHE A 377 -17.91 15.84 5.08
CA PHE A 377 -18.46 14.64 4.45
C PHE A 377 -17.96 14.38 3.02
N LEU A 378 -17.01 15.18 2.53
CA LEU A 378 -16.50 15.11 1.16
C LEU A 378 -16.09 13.67 0.76
N SER A 379 -15.39 12.94 1.63
CA SER A 379 -14.91 11.58 1.38
C SER A 379 -16.02 10.53 1.12
N VAL A 380 -17.27 10.84 1.44
CA VAL A 380 -18.41 9.91 1.31
C VAL A 380 -19.50 10.40 0.34
N VAL A 381 -19.26 11.47 -0.41
CA VAL A 381 -20.22 11.99 -1.40
C VAL A 381 -20.21 11.11 -2.67
N PRO A 382 -21.32 10.40 -2.99
CA PRO A 382 -21.34 9.50 -4.14
C PRO A 382 -21.25 10.19 -5.50
N SER A 383 -21.88 11.36 -5.68
CA SER A 383 -21.88 12.08 -6.97
C SER A 383 -20.52 12.62 -7.41
N LEU A 384 -19.54 12.67 -6.50
CA LEU A 384 -18.17 13.12 -6.79
C LEU A 384 -17.23 11.96 -7.13
N ARG A 385 -17.71 10.71 -7.12
CA ARG A 385 -16.89 9.55 -7.52
C ARG A 385 -16.76 9.52 -9.05
N PRO A 386 -15.57 9.17 -9.60
CA PRO A 386 -14.37 8.69 -8.89
C PRO A 386 -13.42 9.79 -8.37
N ASP A 387 -13.65 11.06 -8.70
CA ASP A 387 -12.71 12.18 -8.47
C ASP A 387 -12.59 12.64 -7.00
N VAL A 388 -13.42 12.12 -6.11
CA VAL A 388 -13.53 12.53 -4.69
C VAL A 388 -12.19 12.59 -3.95
N ILE A 389 -11.25 11.69 -4.27
CA ILE A 389 -9.94 11.64 -3.61
C ILE A 389 -9.08 12.85 -4.01
N ASN A 390 -9.08 13.22 -5.30
CA ASN A 390 -8.34 14.38 -5.79
C ASN A 390 -8.92 15.67 -5.21
N ILE A 391 -10.26 15.79 -5.19
CA ILE A 391 -10.95 16.94 -4.61
C ILE A 391 -10.65 17.05 -3.10
N LEU A 392 -10.56 15.91 -2.39
CA LEU A 392 -10.17 15.88 -0.98
C LEU A 392 -8.71 16.28 -0.77
N ALA A 393 -7.79 15.84 -1.64
CA ALA A 393 -6.40 16.28 -1.59
C ALA A 393 -6.28 17.80 -1.80
N ASP A 394 -6.99 18.35 -2.78
CA ASP A 394 -7.04 19.80 -3.03
C ASP A 394 -7.58 20.55 -1.81
N ARG A 395 -8.67 20.05 -1.21
CA ARG A 395 -9.24 20.60 0.03
C ARG A 395 -8.20 20.63 1.16
N LEU A 396 -7.44 19.56 1.36
CA LEU A 396 -6.41 19.48 2.39
C LEU A 396 -5.23 20.41 2.09
N ASN A 397 -4.83 20.55 0.82
CA ASN A 397 -3.81 21.49 0.36
C ASN A 397 -4.21 22.97 0.55
N HIS A 398 -5.51 23.28 0.61
CA HIS A 398 -6.01 24.61 1.00
C HIS A 398 -6.03 24.81 2.53
N LEU A 399 -6.23 23.74 3.30
CA LEU A 399 -6.31 23.80 4.76
C LEU A 399 -4.93 23.92 5.42
N PHE A 400 -3.98 23.05 5.05
CA PHE A 400 -2.70 22.94 5.75
C PHE A 400 -1.78 24.18 5.70
N PRO A 401 -1.73 24.99 4.63
CA PRO A 401 -0.97 26.25 4.65
C PRO A 401 -1.45 27.23 5.74
N ASN A 402 -2.70 27.11 6.17
CA ASN A 402 -3.29 27.94 7.22
C ASN A 402 -3.17 27.30 8.62
N GLU A 403 -2.52 26.14 8.73
CA GLU A 403 -2.20 25.47 9.98
C GLU A 403 -0.74 25.73 10.35
N TYR A 404 -0.52 26.05 11.62
CA TYR A 404 0.83 26.29 12.16
C TYR A 404 0.87 25.90 13.63
N GLN A 405 2.08 25.63 14.13
CA GLN A 405 2.30 25.23 15.51
C GLN A 405 1.74 26.28 16.49
N GLY A 406 0.90 25.82 17.43
CA GLY A 406 0.27 26.68 18.45
C GLY A 406 -1.13 27.19 18.08
N LYS A 407 -1.58 27.04 16.83
CA LYS A 407 -2.99 27.27 16.47
C LYS A 407 -3.87 26.16 17.07
N PRO A 408 -5.00 26.50 17.74
CA PRO A 408 -5.93 25.50 18.27
C PRO A 408 -6.58 24.67 17.16
N LEU A 409 -6.96 23.43 17.47
CA LEU A 409 -7.73 22.57 16.56
C LEU A 409 -9.10 23.18 16.28
N ASP A 410 -9.46 23.33 15.02
CA ASP A 410 -10.76 23.84 14.59
C ASP A 410 -11.90 22.92 15.07
N ASP A 411 -13.01 23.49 15.55
CA ASP A 411 -14.23 22.70 15.77
C ASP A 411 -14.91 22.39 14.43
N HIS A 412 -15.38 21.14 14.29
CA HIS A 412 -16.15 20.66 13.14
C HIS A 412 -17.63 20.49 13.47
N ILE A 413 -17.99 20.28 14.74
CA ILE A 413 -19.38 20.13 15.19
C ILE A 413 -19.64 21.09 16.35
N GLY A 414 -20.75 21.85 16.25
CA GLY A 414 -21.22 22.73 17.32
C GLY A 414 -21.85 21.96 18.48
N HIS A 415 -21.64 22.43 19.70
CA HIS A 415 -22.25 21.86 20.91
C HIS A 415 -23.68 22.38 21.17
N ASP A 416 -24.06 23.44 20.45
CA ASP A 416 -25.38 24.06 20.44
C ASP A 416 -25.65 24.70 19.07
N ILE A 417 -26.83 25.28 18.91
CA ILE A 417 -27.26 25.91 17.64
C ILE A 417 -26.38 27.11 17.27
N GLU A 418 -25.91 27.89 18.25
CA GLU A 418 -25.14 29.11 17.98
C GLU A 418 -23.70 28.79 17.53
N SER A 419 -23.03 27.86 18.21
CA SER A 419 -21.73 27.33 17.80
C SER A 419 -21.81 26.62 16.44
N ALA A 420 -22.89 25.87 16.18
CA ALA A 420 -23.10 25.26 14.86
C ALA A 420 -23.24 26.30 13.74
N LYS A 421 -23.98 27.40 13.96
CA LYS A 421 -24.06 28.52 13.01
C LYS A 421 -22.70 29.17 12.76
N LEU A 422 -21.92 29.43 13.80
CA LEU A 422 -20.58 30.01 13.67
C LEU A 422 -19.65 29.14 12.82
N ILE A 423 -19.65 27.82 13.07
CA ILE A 423 -18.87 26.86 12.29
C ILE A 423 -19.33 26.84 10.82
N ALA A 424 -20.64 26.78 10.58
CA ALA A 424 -21.19 26.79 9.23
C ALA A 424 -20.83 28.07 8.46
N THR A 425 -20.96 29.25 9.08
CA THR A 425 -20.58 30.53 8.48
C THR A 425 -19.08 30.58 8.16
N ARG A 426 -18.22 30.12 9.08
CA ARG A 426 -16.77 30.03 8.84
C ARG A 426 -16.47 29.14 7.64
N ASN A 427 -17.07 27.94 7.58
CA ASN A 427 -16.81 26.98 6.52
C ASN A 427 -17.33 27.47 5.16
N LEU A 428 -18.53 28.08 5.11
CA LEU A 428 -19.08 28.71 3.91
C LEU A 428 -18.19 29.83 3.39
N ALA A 429 -17.65 30.68 4.28
CA ALA A 429 -16.75 31.75 3.88
C ALA A 429 -15.43 31.21 3.29
N LYS A 430 -14.88 30.12 3.85
CA LYS A 430 -13.71 29.44 3.29
C LYS A 430 -14.02 28.89 1.88
N LEU A 431 -15.13 28.18 1.73
CA LEU A 431 -15.56 27.61 0.44
C LEU A 431 -15.77 28.68 -0.64
N ASP A 432 -16.42 29.80 -0.29
CA ASP A 432 -16.66 30.91 -1.21
C ASP A 432 -15.36 31.62 -1.62
N ALA A 433 -14.40 31.76 -0.70
CA ALA A 433 -13.09 32.32 -0.99
C ALA A 433 -12.32 31.44 -1.99
N GLU A 434 -12.24 30.14 -1.74
CA GLU A 434 -11.56 29.20 -2.63
C GLU A 434 -12.21 29.15 -4.02
N GLN A 435 -13.54 29.11 -4.09
CA GLN A 435 -14.25 29.09 -5.37
C GLN A 435 -13.94 30.34 -6.20
N LYS A 436 -13.88 31.53 -5.56
CA LYS A 436 -13.47 32.78 -6.23
C LYS A 436 -12.05 32.70 -6.76
N GLU A 437 -11.14 32.06 -6.03
CA GLU A 437 -9.76 31.88 -6.51
C GLU A 437 -9.70 30.95 -7.73
N TYR A 438 -10.43 29.84 -7.73
CA TYR A 438 -10.53 28.95 -8.90
C TYR A 438 -11.12 29.67 -10.12
N ASP A 439 -12.19 30.44 -9.94
CA ASP A 439 -12.80 31.22 -11.02
C ASP A 439 -11.83 32.28 -11.55
N THR A 440 -11.07 32.89 -10.65
CA THR A 440 -10.00 33.84 -10.99
C THR A 440 -8.91 33.16 -11.82
N VAL A 441 -8.41 31.98 -11.43
CA VAL A 441 -7.41 31.22 -12.20
C VAL A 441 -7.92 30.90 -13.61
N LYS A 442 -9.18 30.46 -13.75
CA LYS A 442 -9.80 30.18 -15.06
C LYS A 442 -9.88 31.44 -15.93
N GLU A 443 -10.32 32.55 -15.34
CA GLU A 443 -10.43 33.83 -16.04
C GLU A 443 -9.05 34.31 -16.54
N TYR A 444 -8.05 34.30 -15.66
CA TYR A 444 -6.70 34.73 -15.98
C TYR A 444 -6.02 33.81 -16.99
N SER A 445 -6.19 32.49 -16.89
CA SER A 445 -5.67 31.53 -17.87
C SER A 445 -6.23 31.79 -19.27
N ARG A 446 -7.51 32.15 -19.39
CA ARG A 446 -8.11 32.55 -20.68
C ARG A 446 -7.55 33.88 -21.18
N LYS A 447 -7.37 34.88 -20.30
CA LYS A 447 -6.80 36.19 -20.67
C LYS A 447 -5.35 36.06 -21.14
N LEU A 448 -4.53 35.23 -20.51
CA LEU A 448 -3.13 35.00 -20.88
C LEU A 448 -2.94 34.48 -22.31
N ARG A 449 -3.96 33.80 -22.87
CA ARG A 449 -3.95 33.32 -24.26
C ARG A 449 -4.25 34.41 -25.30
N THR A 450 -4.87 35.52 -24.88
CA THR A 450 -5.46 36.51 -25.79
C THR A 450 -4.95 37.93 -25.58
N HIS A 451 -4.43 38.23 -24.40
CA HIS A 451 -3.95 39.56 -23.99
C HIS A 451 -2.45 39.51 -23.69
N SER A 452 -1.84 40.69 -23.48
CA SER A 452 -0.45 40.79 -23.03
C SER A 452 -0.26 40.04 -21.69
N PRO A 453 0.60 39.02 -21.63
CA PRO A 453 0.80 38.24 -20.40
C PRO A 453 1.27 39.12 -19.23
N TRP A 454 2.20 40.04 -19.49
CA TRP A 454 2.74 40.92 -18.45
C TRP A 454 1.66 41.81 -17.82
N ARG A 455 0.89 42.55 -18.64
CA ARG A 455 -0.18 43.42 -18.14
C ARG A 455 -1.27 42.64 -17.43
N THR A 456 -1.54 41.42 -17.91
CA THR A 456 -2.55 40.56 -17.31
C THR A 456 -2.11 40.12 -15.91
N LEU A 457 -0.87 39.63 -15.76
CA LEU A 457 -0.34 39.17 -14.47
C LEU A 457 -0.19 40.28 -13.42
N GLN A 458 0.06 41.53 -13.84
CA GLN A 458 0.11 42.67 -12.91
C GLN A 458 -1.21 42.92 -12.16
N ASN A 459 -2.34 42.45 -12.70
CA ASN A 459 -3.65 42.53 -12.04
C ASN A 459 -3.96 41.31 -11.14
N VAL A 460 -3.06 40.34 -11.06
CA VAL A 460 -3.17 39.23 -10.12
C VAL A 460 -2.69 39.72 -8.75
N HIS A 461 -3.53 39.56 -7.73
CA HIS A 461 -3.27 40.04 -6.37
C HIS A 461 -3.22 38.91 -5.31
N SER A 462 -3.75 37.72 -5.61
CA SER A 462 -3.63 36.54 -4.73
C SER A 462 -2.34 35.80 -5.06
N PHE A 463 -1.57 35.49 -4.01
CA PHE A 463 -0.38 34.65 -4.10
C PHE A 463 -0.73 33.26 -4.65
N TRP A 464 -1.82 32.66 -4.17
CA TRP A 464 -2.28 31.34 -4.59
C TRP A 464 -2.66 31.32 -6.08
N VAL A 465 -3.40 32.33 -6.55
CA VAL A 465 -3.73 32.46 -7.98
C VAL A 465 -2.46 32.57 -8.83
N ALA A 466 -1.46 33.34 -8.38
CA ALA A 466 -0.19 33.44 -9.11
C ALA A 466 0.58 32.12 -9.14
N ASN A 467 0.55 31.35 -8.05
CA ASN A 467 1.12 30.00 -7.96
C ASN A 467 0.47 29.04 -8.97
N GLU A 468 -0.86 28.96 -9.01
CA GLU A 468 -1.57 28.10 -9.96
C GLU A 468 -1.26 28.46 -11.42
N LEU A 469 -1.20 29.75 -11.74
CA LEU A 469 -0.82 30.20 -13.09
C LEU A 469 0.63 29.84 -13.45
N ALA A 470 1.53 29.82 -12.46
CA ALA A 470 2.94 29.47 -12.63
C ALA A 470 3.18 27.96 -12.79
N GLN A 471 2.31 27.13 -12.21
CA GLN A 471 2.38 25.66 -12.30
C GLN A 471 1.56 25.08 -13.47
N ASN A 472 0.69 25.86 -14.09
CA ASN A 472 -0.18 25.36 -15.17
C ASN A 472 0.60 25.08 -16.47
N ASP A 473 0.80 23.80 -16.79
CA ASP A 473 1.54 23.33 -17.96
C ASP A 473 0.87 23.60 -19.31
N GLN A 474 -0.40 24.03 -19.31
CA GLN A 474 -1.05 24.54 -20.52
C GLN A 474 -0.50 25.91 -20.95
N HIS A 475 0.23 26.60 -20.07
CA HIS A 475 0.93 27.83 -20.40
C HIS A 475 2.35 27.54 -20.89
N ASN A 476 2.79 28.31 -21.90
CA ASN A 476 4.19 28.25 -22.31
C ASN A 476 5.13 28.68 -21.17
N PHE A 477 6.39 28.23 -21.25
CA PHE A 477 7.39 28.45 -20.21
C PHE A 477 7.58 29.93 -19.81
N ARG A 478 7.57 30.87 -20.78
CA ARG A 478 7.74 32.29 -20.49
C ARG A 478 6.60 32.85 -19.63
N ILE A 479 5.36 32.43 -19.90
CA ILE A 479 4.19 32.85 -19.11
C ILE A 479 4.32 32.29 -17.68
N ARG A 480 4.69 31.01 -17.54
CA ARG A 480 4.92 30.38 -16.22
C ARG A 480 5.99 31.14 -15.42
N GLN A 481 7.11 31.50 -16.06
CA GLN A 481 8.17 32.29 -15.43
C GLN A 481 7.71 33.69 -15.01
N MET A 482 6.91 34.38 -15.84
CA MET A 482 6.35 35.68 -15.49
C MET A 482 5.36 35.58 -14.33
N ALA A 483 4.56 34.51 -14.27
CA ALA A 483 3.67 34.24 -13.16
C ALA A 483 4.45 33.94 -11.86
N ALA A 484 5.55 33.18 -11.94
CA ALA A 484 6.45 32.94 -10.80
C ALA A 484 7.09 34.24 -10.28
N ASN A 485 7.51 35.15 -11.17
CA ASN A 485 7.98 36.47 -10.76
C ASN A 485 6.88 37.26 -10.03
N ARG A 486 5.64 37.21 -10.53
CA ARG A 486 4.50 37.86 -9.87
C ARG A 486 4.19 37.23 -8.51
N MET A 487 4.27 35.91 -8.41
CA MET A 487 4.12 35.18 -7.15
C MET A 487 5.17 35.63 -6.13
N ARG A 488 6.44 35.80 -6.54
CA ARG A 488 7.48 36.37 -5.68
C ARG A 488 7.16 37.80 -5.22
N GLU A 489 6.68 38.67 -6.11
CA GLU A 489 6.29 40.04 -5.75
C GLU A 489 5.16 40.08 -4.71
N LEU A 490 4.27 39.10 -4.73
CA LEU A 490 3.13 38.98 -3.82
C LEU A 490 3.45 38.31 -2.49
N ALA A 491 4.58 37.61 -2.38
CA ALA A 491 4.95 36.84 -1.20
C ALA A 491 5.20 37.73 0.03
N GLN A 492 4.43 37.53 1.10
CA GLN A 492 4.50 38.31 2.34
C GLN A 492 5.13 37.50 3.48
N THR A 493 4.77 36.22 3.59
CA THR A 493 5.24 35.34 4.66
C THR A 493 6.55 34.62 4.29
N PRO A 494 7.33 34.13 5.28
CA PRO A 494 8.50 33.28 5.01
C PRO A 494 8.15 32.05 4.16
N GLY A 495 7.01 31.42 4.41
CA GLY A 495 6.52 30.26 3.64
C GLY A 495 6.15 30.59 2.19
N GLU A 496 5.48 31.72 1.94
CA GLU A 496 5.19 32.18 0.58
C GLU A 496 6.47 32.49 -0.21
N LYS A 497 7.46 33.09 0.44
CA LYS A 497 8.78 33.33 -0.17
C LYS A 497 9.46 32.01 -0.52
N MET A 498 9.39 31.00 0.34
CA MET A 498 9.88 29.65 0.04
C MET A 498 9.15 29.03 -1.15
N GLY A 499 7.83 29.14 -1.21
CA GLY A 499 7.04 28.68 -2.36
C GLY A 499 7.48 29.33 -3.67
N ALA A 500 7.71 30.65 -3.68
CA ALA A 500 8.19 31.36 -4.87
C ALA A 500 9.60 30.89 -5.29
N ILE A 501 10.52 30.74 -4.33
CA ILE A 501 11.87 30.19 -4.58
C ILE A 501 11.77 28.77 -5.15
N PHE A 502 10.93 27.93 -4.57
CA PHE A 502 10.74 26.54 -4.99
C PHE A 502 10.23 26.43 -6.44
N ILE A 503 9.23 27.23 -6.81
CA ILE A 503 8.71 27.27 -8.19
C ILE A 503 9.78 27.76 -9.18
N GLU A 504 10.55 28.79 -8.82
CA GLU A 504 11.62 29.28 -9.69
C GLU A 504 12.76 28.27 -9.87
N LEU A 505 13.14 27.56 -8.80
CA LEU A 505 14.10 26.46 -8.90
C LEU A 505 13.56 25.35 -9.82
N SER A 506 12.28 24.98 -9.66
CA SER A 506 11.60 24.01 -10.52
C SER A 506 11.66 24.41 -12.00
N HIS A 507 11.28 25.65 -12.32
CA HIS A 507 11.30 26.16 -13.70
C HIS A 507 12.71 26.15 -14.33
N ILE A 508 13.77 26.30 -13.55
CA ILE A 508 15.14 26.27 -14.05
C ILE A 508 15.67 24.83 -14.17
N LEU A 509 15.41 23.99 -13.16
CA LEU A 509 16.06 22.69 -13.01
C LEU A 509 15.26 21.53 -13.62
N ASN A 510 13.93 21.59 -13.64
CA ASN A 510 13.03 20.56 -14.19
C ASN A 510 12.56 20.86 -15.63
N ASN A 511 13.14 21.85 -16.31
CA ASN A 511 12.63 22.29 -17.61
C ASN A 511 12.70 21.19 -18.69
N ASP A 512 11.53 20.76 -19.17
CA ASP A 512 11.38 19.73 -20.22
C ASP A 512 12.06 20.12 -21.53
N ASP A 513 12.08 21.41 -21.85
CA ASP A 513 12.71 21.93 -23.05
C ASP A 513 14.12 22.42 -22.69
N ARG A 514 15.06 21.48 -22.74
CA ARG A 514 16.52 21.61 -22.46
C ARG A 514 17.17 22.84 -23.11
N GLN A 515 16.51 23.45 -24.09
CA GLN A 515 16.95 24.64 -24.82
C GLN A 515 16.88 25.95 -24.01
N TYR A 516 16.24 25.97 -22.83
CA TYR A 516 15.97 27.21 -22.07
C TYR A 516 16.83 27.46 -20.82
N ARG A 517 17.87 26.68 -20.55
CA ARG A 517 18.86 27.10 -19.53
C ARG A 517 19.73 28.20 -20.11
N ASP A 518 19.45 29.44 -19.71
CA ASP A 518 20.29 30.59 -20.08
C ASP A 518 21.70 30.50 -19.44
N LYS A 519 22.59 31.41 -19.85
CA LYS A 519 23.98 31.43 -19.36
C LYS A 519 24.10 31.83 -17.87
N ASP A 520 23.08 32.47 -17.31
CA ASP A 520 23.05 32.98 -15.94
C ASP A 520 22.31 32.03 -14.98
N ALA A 521 21.68 30.98 -15.50
CA ALA A 521 20.89 29.99 -14.75
C ALA A 521 21.65 29.42 -13.55
N LYS A 522 22.96 29.14 -13.70
CA LYS A 522 23.83 28.68 -12.62
C LYS A 522 23.85 29.67 -11.45
N LYS A 523 24.16 30.94 -11.72
CA LYS A 523 24.22 31.99 -10.69
C LYS A 523 22.86 32.24 -10.05
N LYS A 524 21.79 32.17 -10.85
CA LYS A 524 20.43 32.34 -10.35
C LYS A 524 20.07 31.22 -9.37
N VAL A 525 20.36 29.96 -9.72
CA VAL A 525 20.13 28.80 -8.84
C VAL A 525 20.96 28.92 -7.55
N GLU A 526 22.25 29.26 -7.65
CA GLU A 526 23.11 29.47 -6.48
C GLU A 526 22.54 30.54 -5.54
N SER A 527 22.09 31.69 -6.07
CA SER A 527 21.47 32.76 -5.29
C SER A 527 20.17 32.31 -4.62
N LEU A 528 19.32 31.56 -5.34
CA LEU A 528 18.04 31.06 -4.82
C LEU A 528 18.25 30.04 -3.70
N LEU A 529 19.24 29.17 -3.83
CA LEU A 529 19.58 28.17 -2.79
C LEU A 529 20.13 28.84 -1.53
N ILE A 530 20.93 29.90 -1.65
CA ILE A 530 21.38 30.70 -0.49
C ILE A 530 20.19 31.34 0.20
N GLU A 531 19.32 32.03 -0.56
CA GLU A 531 18.11 32.67 -0.03
C GLU A 531 17.19 31.66 0.68
N ALA A 532 17.02 30.46 0.10
CA ALA A 532 16.24 29.39 0.71
C ALA A 532 16.82 28.94 2.07
N LYS A 533 18.14 28.75 2.16
CA LYS A 533 18.82 28.29 3.38
C LYS A 533 18.76 29.30 4.52
N GLU A 534 18.65 30.59 4.21
CA GLU A 534 18.51 31.67 5.20
C GLU A 534 17.05 31.92 5.63
N ASN A 535 16.08 31.31 4.96
CA ASN A 535 14.66 31.53 5.23
C ASN A 535 14.18 30.78 6.49
N PRO A 536 13.47 31.45 7.42
CA PRO A 536 12.94 30.80 8.63
C PRO A 536 12.03 29.59 8.39
N ALA A 537 11.34 29.52 7.26
CA ALA A 537 10.41 28.43 6.92
C ALA A 537 11.11 27.22 6.29
N ILE A 538 12.45 27.18 6.18
CA ILE A 538 13.19 26.13 5.46
C ILE A 538 12.82 24.71 5.88
N ASN A 539 12.51 24.46 7.15
CA ASN A 539 12.18 23.12 7.64
C ASN A 539 10.96 22.51 6.92
N ALA A 540 9.94 23.32 6.62
CA ALA A 540 8.73 22.88 5.90
C ALA A 540 8.99 22.61 4.41
N TRP A 541 10.16 22.97 3.88
CA TRP A 541 10.54 22.90 2.47
C TRP A 541 11.84 22.12 2.23
N LEU A 542 12.46 21.59 3.29
CA LEU A 542 13.84 21.12 3.27
C LEU A 542 14.08 20.01 2.24
N ALA A 543 13.18 19.03 2.15
CA ALA A 543 13.29 17.94 1.18
C ALA A 543 13.35 18.47 -0.26
N GLY A 544 12.48 19.43 -0.58
CA GLY A 544 12.42 20.06 -1.90
C GLY A 544 13.64 20.90 -2.24
N ILE A 545 14.14 21.67 -1.27
CA ILE A 545 15.37 22.46 -1.47
C ILE A 545 16.58 21.53 -1.66
N LEU A 546 16.69 20.46 -0.87
CA LEU A 546 17.75 19.46 -1.03
C LEU A 546 17.67 18.74 -2.38
N GLN A 547 16.47 18.45 -2.88
CA GLN A 547 16.29 17.87 -4.22
C GLN A 547 16.82 18.82 -5.30
N TYR A 548 16.47 20.11 -5.24
CA TYR A 548 16.96 21.07 -6.23
C TYR A 548 18.45 21.36 -6.09
N GLU A 549 19.00 21.33 -4.87
CA GLU A 549 20.44 21.36 -4.66
C GLU A 549 21.11 20.12 -5.29
N ALA A 550 20.52 18.93 -5.13
CA ALA A 550 21.01 17.71 -5.78
C ALA A 550 20.99 17.84 -7.33
N LYS A 551 19.91 18.38 -7.91
CA LYS A 551 19.78 18.66 -9.35
C LYS A 551 20.78 19.71 -9.83
N HIS A 552 21.09 20.71 -9.00
CA HIS A 552 22.15 21.68 -9.28
C HIS A 552 23.51 21.00 -9.37
N HIS A 553 23.87 20.17 -8.38
CA HIS A 553 25.11 19.39 -8.41
C HIS A 553 25.15 18.41 -9.59
N LEU A 554 24.01 17.83 -9.96
CA LEU A 554 23.90 17.00 -11.16
C LEU A 554 24.24 17.80 -12.44
N ALA A 555 23.74 19.02 -12.55
CA ALA A 555 24.02 19.93 -13.67
C ALA A 555 25.48 20.41 -13.73
N LEU A 556 26.22 20.30 -12.63
CA LEU A 556 27.66 20.55 -12.50
C LEU A 556 28.52 19.29 -12.70
N ASN A 557 27.91 18.14 -13.00
CA ASN A 557 28.57 16.83 -13.05
C ASN A 557 29.16 16.34 -11.71
N GLU A 558 28.66 16.85 -10.59
CA GLU A 558 29.09 16.48 -9.24
C GLU A 558 28.22 15.33 -8.68
N PHE A 559 28.30 14.15 -9.30
CA PHE A 559 27.40 13.02 -9.02
C PHE A 559 27.45 12.52 -7.56
N ASP A 560 28.61 12.58 -6.90
CA ASP A 560 28.75 12.22 -5.49
C ASP A 560 27.93 13.12 -4.56
N ASN A 561 28.02 14.44 -4.77
CA ASN A 561 27.28 15.43 -4.02
C ASN A 561 25.77 15.29 -4.28
N ALA A 562 25.39 15.13 -5.55
CA ALA A 562 24.00 14.91 -5.94
C ALA A 562 23.40 13.66 -5.26
N ARG A 563 24.11 12.53 -5.24
CA ARG A 563 23.64 11.30 -4.55
C ARG A 563 23.42 11.51 -3.06
N ARG A 564 24.39 12.14 -2.39
CA ARG A 564 24.28 12.45 -0.95
C ARG A 564 23.04 13.30 -0.68
N LEU A 565 22.84 14.35 -1.47
CA LEU A 565 21.72 15.28 -1.31
C LEU A 565 20.37 14.65 -1.65
N PHE A 566 20.25 13.81 -2.69
CA PHE A 566 19.01 13.07 -2.95
C PHE A 566 18.66 12.12 -1.79
N LYS A 567 19.67 11.47 -1.19
CA LYS A 567 19.45 10.64 0.00
C LYS A 567 18.99 11.48 1.20
N GLU A 568 19.65 12.60 1.46
CA GLU A 568 19.25 13.54 2.53
C GLU A 568 17.86 14.13 2.30
N ALA A 569 17.51 14.45 1.06
CA ALA A 569 16.18 14.91 0.66
C ALA A 569 15.10 13.87 0.97
N LEU A 570 15.37 12.60 0.62
CA LEU A 570 14.44 11.49 0.87
C LEU A 570 14.28 11.21 2.37
N GLU A 571 15.35 11.34 3.15
CA GLU A 571 15.29 11.27 4.62
C GLU A 571 14.48 12.44 5.20
N ALA A 572 14.62 13.65 4.68
CA ALA A 572 13.83 14.82 5.11
C ALA A 572 12.32 14.64 4.83
N CYS A 573 11.93 13.83 3.84
CA CYS A 573 10.53 13.46 3.62
C CYS A 573 9.91 12.64 4.77
N LYS A 574 10.70 12.12 5.71
CA LYS A 574 10.17 11.46 6.91
C LYS A 574 9.62 12.46 7.93
N ASP A 575 10.02 13.73 7.84
CA ASP A 575 9.66 14.74 8.84
C ASP A 575 8.40 15.53 8.50
N ASN A 576 8.09 15.79 7.22
CA ASN A 576 6.89 16.50 6.77
C ASN A 576 6.28 15.82 5.52
N GLY A 577 5.00 16.06 5.25
CA GLY A 577 4.34 15.60 4.02
C GLY A 577 4.61 16.56 2.87
N PHE A 578 5.07 16.03 1.74
CA PHE A 578 5.47 16.78 0.54
C PHE A 578 4.74 16.30 -0.73
N GLY A 579 3.58 15.67 -0.61
CA GLY A 579 2.84 15.10 -1.74
C GLY A 579 3.72 14.20 -2.63
N SER A 580 3.74 14.47 -3.94
CA SER A 580 4.43 13.67 -4.96
C SER A 580 5.95 13.71 -4.83
N LEU A 581 6.48 14.71 -4.14
CA LEU A 581 7.90 15.01 -4.08
C LEU A 581 8.74 13.85 -3.55
N ARG A 582 8.21 13.08 -2.60
CA ARG A 582 8.92 11.90 -2.07
C ARG A 582 9.16 10.86 -3.17
N GLY A 583 8.16 10.62 -4.01
CA GLY A 583 8.26 9.75 -5.18
C GLY A 583 9.21 10.31 -6.24
N GLU A 584 9.15 11.61 -6.50
CA GLU A 584 10.05 12.29 -7.44
C GLU A 584 11.52 12.24 -6.98
N ILE A 585 11.81 12.55 -5.72
CA ILE A 585 13.15 12.45 -5.13
C ILE A 585 13.65 11.00 -5.22
N ALA A 586 12.77 10.03 -4.92
CA ALA A 586 13.12 8.62 -5.00
C ALA A 586 13.43 8.20 -6.45
N ARG A 587 12.64 8.65 -7.43
CA ARG A 587 12.87 8.44 -8.88
C ARG A 587 14.20 9.03 -9.32
N ASP A 588 14.46 10.28 -8.95
CA ASP A 588 15.67 11.01 -9.34
C ASP A 588 16.93 10.37 -8.72
N GLY A 589 16.87 10.04 -7.43
CA GLY A 589 17.93 9.35 -6.71
C GLY A 589 18.17 7.93 -7.27
N PHE A 590 17.11 7.20 -7.60
CA PHE A 590 17.21 5.87 -8.20
C PHE A 590 17.92 5.95 -9.55
N ALA A 591 17.45 6.85 -10.44
CA ALA A 591 18.02 7.08 -11.75
C ALA A 591 19.51 7.45 -11.69
N LEU A 592 19.89 8.30 -10.75
CA LEU A 592 21.30 8.66 -10.54
C LEU A 592 22.14 7.48 -10.05
N VAL A 593 21.68 6.71 -9.06
CA VAL A 593 22.44 5.56 -8.52
C VAL A 593 22.53 4.42 -9.54
N VAL A 594 21.56 4.34 -10.44
CA VAL A 594 21.51 3.41 -11.56
C VAL A 594 22.53 3.76 -12.65
N GLU A 595 22.62 5.03 -13.07
CA GLU A 595 23.55 5.45 -14.13
C GLU A 595 24.96 5.80 -13.63
N GLN A 596 25.06 6.35 -12.43
CA GLN A 596 26.29 6.69 -11.75
C GLN A 596 26.33 5.95 -10.42
N PRO A 597 26.65 4.64 -10.40
CA PRO A 597 26.67 3.84 -9.19
C PRO A 597 27.84 4.21 -8.27
N PRO A 598 27.70 4.03 -6.95
CA PRO A 598 28.80 4.26 -6.01
C PRO A 598 29.94 3.26 -6.26
N ALA A 599 31.14 3.55 -5.77
CA ALA A 599 32.31 2.72 -6.02
C ALA A 599 32.15 1.27 -5.49
N LYS A 600 31.24 1.03 -4.55
CA LYS A 600 30.88 -0.30 -4.03
C LYS A 600 29.41 -0.58 -4.34
N PHE A 601 29.14 -1.71 -4.97
CA PHE A 601 27.77 -2.18 -5.19
C PHE A 601 27.16 -2.61 -3.85
N ASP A 602 25.94 -2.14 -3.58
CA ASP A 602 25.12 -2.51 -2.43
C ASP A 602 23.65 -2.46 -2.84
N LEU A 603 23.05 -3.65 -2.97
CA LEU A 603 21.66 -3.82 -3.43
C LEU A 603 20.68 -3.05 -2.56
N ASN A 604 20.94 -2.93 -1.24
CA ASN A 604 20.04 -2.24 -0.31
C ASN A 604 19.86 -0.76 -0.67
N ASN A 605 20.88 -0.11 -1.24
CA ASN A 605 20.78 1.28 -1.67
C ASN A 605 19.81 1.43 -2.86
N TYR A 606 19.78 0.47 -3.78
CA TYR A 606 18.85 0.50 -4.91
C TYR A 606 17.43 0.16 -4.48
N GLU A 607 17.28 -0.88 -3.66
CA GLU A 607 15.96 -1.27 -3.17
C GLU A 607 15.32 -0.17 -2.32
N TYR A 608 16.12 0.60 -1.57
CA TYR A 608 15.61 1.73 -0.80
C TYR A 608 14.88 2.74 -1.69
N TYR A 609 15.49 3.15 -2.80
CA TYR A 609 14.83 4.03 -3.76
C TYR A 609 13.65 3.36 -4.45
N PHE A 610 13.81 2.11 -4.89
CA PHE A 610 12.76 1.34 -5.55
C PHE A 610 11.49 1.22 -4.69
N ARG A 611 11.63 0.89 -3.40
CA ARG A 611 10.51 0.83 -2.46
C ARG A 611 9.80 2.16 -2.32
N ASN A 612 10.54 3.27 -2.24
CA ASN A 612 9.94 4.60 -2.19
C ASN A 612 9.26 4.97 -3.52
N VAL A 613 9.79 4.56 -4.68
CA VAL A 613 9.13 4.73 -5.98
C VAL A 613 7.82 3.95 -6.04
N LEU A 614 7.80 2.69 -5.59
CA LEU A 614 6.55 1.91 -5.52
C LEU A 614 5.53 2.50 -4.55
N ALA A 615 6.00 2.95 -3.37
CA ALA A 615 5.14 3.44 -2.30
C ALA A 615 4.66 4.89 -2.52
N TYR A 616 5.38 5.72 -3.29
CA TYR A 616 5.12 7.16 -3.40
C TYR A 616 5.23 7.75 -4.83
N GLY A 617 5.60 6.98 -5.84
CA GLY A 617 5.97 7.49 -7.18
C GLY A 617 5.04 7.13 -8.34
N GLU A 618 5.27 7.86 -9.45
CA GLU A 618 4.58 7.83 -10.75
C GLU A 618 5.11 6.68 -11.65
N LEU A 619 4.66 5.46 -11.38
CA LEU A 619 4.76 4.39 -12.37
C LEU A 619 3.55 4.51 -13.32
N GLU A 620 3.75 5.07 -14.52
CA GLU A 620 2.68 5.38 -15.48
C GLU A 620 2.08 4.13 -16.17
N GLY A 621 0.90 3.63 -15.76
CA GLY A 621 0.14 2.62 -16.52
C GLY A 621 -0.30 1.39 -15.71
N GLU A 622 -0.56 0.25 -16.38
CA GLU A 622 -0.89 -1.07 -15.79
C GLU A 622 0.32 -1.70 -15.04
N GLU A 623 0.96 -0.94 -14.15
CA GLU A 623 2.32 -1.15 -13.66
C GLU A 623 2.44 -1.86 -12.30
N GLU A 624 1.39 -2.54 -11.82
CA GLU A 624 1.47 -3.32 -10.56
C GLU A 624 2.45 -4.50 -10.62
N ASN A 625 2.95 -4.87 -11.81
CA ASN A 625 3.81 -6.05 -12.03
C ASN A 625 5.22 -5.76 -12.58
N LYS A 626 5.69 -4.50 -12.62
CA LYS A 626 7.07 -4.23 -13.08
C LYS A 626 8.09 -4.75 -12.08
N THR A 627 9.02 -5.56 -12.58
CA THR A 627 10.15 -6.03 -11.76
C THR A 627 11.05 -4.85 -11.40
N PHE A 628 11.82 -4.95 -10.30
CA PHE A 628 12.87 -3.98 -9.94
C PHE A 628 13.74 -3.59 -11.15
N GLU A 629 13.96 -4.52 -12.06
CA GLU A 629 14.82 -4.34 -13.21
C GLU A 629 14.18 -3.65 -14.40
N ASP A 630 12.88 -3.85 -14.61
CA ASP A 630 12.13 -3.09 -15.60
C ASP A 630 12.07 -1.63 -15.16
N THR A 631 11.86 -1.39 -13.87
CA THR A 631 11.94 -0.06 -13.27
C THR A 631 13.34 0.52 -13.38
N ALA A 632 14.40 -0.22 -13.04
CA ALA A 632 15.78 0.26 -13.20
C ALA A 632 16.11 0.63 -14.66
N CYS A 633 15.64 -0.16 -15.63
CA CYS A 633 15.78 0.18 -17.05
C CYS A 633 15.01 1.46 -17.42
N ALA A 634 13.79 1.65 -16.92
CA ALA A 634 13.05 2.89 -17.12
C ALA A 634 13.77 4.09 -16.49
N MET A 635 14.38 3.91 -15.30
CA MET A 635 15.18 4.94 -14.64
C MET A 635 16.44 5.32 -15.44
N SER A 636 17.05 4.37 -16.15
CA SER A 636 18.13 4.63 -17.12
C SER A 636 17.72 5.68 -18.15
N THR A 637 16.60 5.41 -18.80
CA THR A 637 16.06 6.22 -19.88
C THR A 637 15.69 7.58 -19.33
N TYR A 638 14.96 7.62 -18.22
CA TYR A 638 14.59 8.84 -17.52
C TYR A 638 15.81 9.70 -17.14
N PHE A 639 16.91 9.08 -16.68
CA PHE A 639 18.14 9.81 -16.35
C PHE A 639 18.64 10.61 -17.55
N TRP A 640 18.79 9.97 -18.71
CA TRP A 640 19.39 10.60 -19.88
C TRP A 640 18.42 11.46 -20.69
N GLU A 641 17.12 11.16 -20.66
CA GLU A 641 16.07 11.84 -21.43
C GLU A 641 15.38 12.99 -20.67
N SER A 642 15.41 12.97 -19.34
CA SER A 642 14.72 13.98 -18.53
C SER A 642 15.61 14.59 -17.44
N LEU A 643 16.26 13.79 -16.60
CA LEU A 643 16.89 14.28 -15.36
C LEU A 643 18.25 14.97 -15.58
N TYR A 644 19.16 14.36 -16.35
CA TYR A 644 20.50 14.87 -16.58
C TYR A 644 20.51 15.97 -17.65
N CYS A 645 20.63 17.21 -17.18
CA CYS A 645 20.78 18.39 -18.01
C CYS A 645 21.94 19.23 -17.45
N PRO A 646 23.11 19.28 -18.09
CA PRO A 646 24.21 20.16 -17.66
C PRO A 646 23.91 21.63 -17.98
N TYR A 647 24.58 22.56 -17.29
CA TYR A 647 24.53 23.99 -17.68
C TYR A 647 25.25 24.24 -19.01
N PRO A 648 24.91 25.31 -19.78
CA PRO A 648 25.45 25.54 -21.13
C PRO A 648 26.99 25.58 -21.26
N ASN A 649 27.69 25.92 -20.18
CA ASN A 649 29.16 26.00 -20.15
C ASN A 649 29.83 24.77 -19.53
N GLU A 650 29.05 23.79 -19.06
CA GLU A 650 29.56 22.56 -18.45
C GLU A 650 29.68 21.47 -19.53
N THR A 651 30.70 20.62 -19.40
CA THR A 651 30.90 19.51 -20.34
C THR A 651 29.82 18.46 -20.15
N SER A 652 29.08 18.12 -21.21
CA SER A 652 28.10 17.04 -21.16
C SER A 652 28.80 15.68 -21.08
N VAL A 653 28.38 14.86 -20.13
CA VAL A 653 28.79 13.47 -19.99
C VAL A 653 27.94 12.62 -20.92
N ALA A 654 28.58 11.74 -21.69
CA ALA A 654 27.88 10.79 -22.55
C ALA A 654 27.52 9.51 -21.75
N PRO A 655 26.40 8.84 -22.09
CA PRO A 655 26.14 7.51 -21.59
C PRO A 655 27.26 6.56 -22.01
N LEU A 656 27.76 5.77 -21.06
CA LEU A 656 28.89 4.88 -21.30
C LEU A 656 28.58 3.84 -22.40
N SER A 657 27.32 3.44 -22.52
CA SER A 657 26.80 2.55 -23.58
C SER A 657 26.99 3.14 -24.97
N LYS A 658 26.97 4.47 -25.13
CA LYS A 658 27.24 5.15 -26.41
C LYS A 658 28.73 5.14 -26.73
N GLU A 659 29.61 5.39 -25.77
CA GLU A 659 31.07 5.35 -25.98
C GLU A 659 31.56 3.91 -26.30
N LEU A 660 31.04 2.93 -25.56
CA LEU A 660 31.34 1.51 -25.76
C LEU A 660 30.68 0.99 -27.04
N GLY A 661 29.42 1.34 -27.27
CA GLY A 661 28.67 1.02 -28.48
C GLY A 661 29.39 1.55 -29.72
N GLU A 662 29.87 2.79 -29.73
CA GLU A 662 30.67 3.32 -30.85
C GLU A 662 31.96 2.54 -31.06
N THR A 663 32.64 2.13 -29.98
CA THR A 663 33.86 1.32 -30.04
C THR A 663 33.59 -0.05 -30.69
N PHE A 664 32.53 -0.74 -30.30
CA PHE A 664 32.14 -2.03 -30.88
C PHE A 664 31.55 -1.90 -32.29
N ILE A 665 30.66 -0.93 -32.52
CA ILE A 665 29.96 -0.71 -33.80
C ILE A 665 30.93 -0.24 -34.90
N LYS A 666 31.87 0.66 -34.59
CA LYS A 666 32.83 1.15 -35.60
C LYS A 666 34.02 0.21 -35.78
N GLY A 667 34.39 -0.55 -34.75
CA GLY A 667 35.58 -1.40 -34.76
C GLY A 667 35.31 -2.89 -35.01
N ALA A 668 34.55 -3.53 -34.13
CA ALA A 668 34.35 -4.98 -34.13
C ALA A 668 33.24 -5.43 -35.09
N MET A 669 32.11 -4.71 -35.15
CA MET A 669 30.93 -5.12 -35.93
C MET A 669 31.19 -5.23 -37.44
N PRO A 670 31.95 -4.35 -38.12
CA PRO A 670 32.26 -4.52 -39.53
C PRO A 670 33.01 -5.83 -39.82
N LEU A 671 33.90 -6.24 -38.93
CA LEU A 671 34.64 -7.50 -39.01
C LEU A 671 33.70 -8.71 -38.86
N VAL A 672 32.72 -8.62 -37.94
CA VAL A 672 31.67 -9.63 -37.78
C VAL A 672 30.80 -9.73 -39.04
N PHE A 673 30.37 -8.60 -39.61
CA PHE A 673 29.58 -8.57 -40.85
C PHE A 673 30.34 -9.18 -42.04
N GLN A 674 31.65 -8.94 -42.13
CA GLN A 674 32.51 -9.46 -43.20
C GLN A 674 32.95 -10.92 -42.96
N GLY A 675 32.84 -11.44 -41.73
CA GLY A 675 33.38 -12.74 -41.34
C GLY A 675 34.91 -12.76 -41.18
N ASP A 676 35.53 -11.59 -40.96
CA ASP A 676 36.98 -11.46 -40.72
C ASP A 676 37.31 -11.74 -39.25
N PHE A 677 37.41 -13.03 -38.92
CA PHE A 677 37.66 -13.49 -37.55
C PHE A 677 39.10 -13.25 -37.07
N ASP A 678 40.08 -13.23 -37.98
CA ASP A 678 41.48 -12.93 -37.66
C ASP A 678 41.66 -11.45 -37.33
N GLY A 679 41.03 -10.57 -38.12
CA GLY A 679 40.90 -9.15 -37.82
C GLY A 679 40.21 -8.91 -36.48
N LEU A 680 39.13 -9.64 -36.20
CA LEU A 680 38.39 -9.53 -34.93
C LEU A 680 39.25 -9.96 -33.72
N LEU A 681 40.01 -11.05 -33.82
CA LEU A 681 40.93 -11.48 -32.75
C LEU A 681 42.02 -10.45 -32.50
N ASN A 682 42.58 -9.85 -33.55
CA ASN A 682 43.54 -8.74 -33.40
C ASN A 682 42.88 -7.51 -32.76
N TRP A 683 41.64 -7.23 -33.10
CA TRP A 683 40.87 -6.16 -32.47
C TRP A 683 40.69 -6.39 -30.96
N PHE A 684 40.37 -7.61 -30.52
CA PHE A 684 40.26 -7.96 -29.10
C PHE A 684 41.59 -7.77 -28.35
N LYS A 685 42.73 -8.14 -28.96
CA LYS A 685 44.06 -7.91 -28.39
C LYS A 685 44.33 -6.43 -28.17
N ASN A 686 44.05 -5.61 -29.19
CA ASN A 686 44.26 -4.16 -29.15
C ASN A 686 43.30 -3.43 -28.21
N ASN A 687 42.17 -4.05 -27.86
CA ASN A 687 41.16 -3.51 -26.95
C ASN A 687 41.10 -4.26 -25.60
N SER A 688 42.22 -4.84 -25.16
CA SER A 688 42.31 -5.61 -23.91
C SER A 688 41.87 -4.87 -22.63
N LYS A 689 41.77 -3.53 -22.68
CA LYS A 689 41.17 -2.71 -21.60
C LYS A 689 39.71 -3.03 -21.30
N LEU A 690 38.99 -3.71 -22.21
CA LEU A 690 37.58 -4.09 -22.06
C LEU A 690 37.37 -5.49 -21.46
N LYS A 691 38.44 -6.31 -21.38
CA LYS A 691 38.37 -7.73 -21.02
C LYS A 691 37.88 -8.02 -19.59
N ASP A 692 37.98 -7.03 -18.70
CA ASP A 692 37.65 -7.14 -17.28
C ASP A 692 36.67 -6.04 -16.81
N LYS A 693 36.13 -5.25 -17.75
CA LYS A 693 35.29 -4.10 -17.40
C LYS A 693 33.82 -4.48 -17.44
N LYS A 694 33.15 -4.38 -16.30
CA LYS A 694 31.71 -4.15 -16.27
C LYS A 694 31.45 -2.74 -16.80
N PHE A 695 30.50 -2.62 -17.72
CA PHE A 695 30.03 -1.34 -18.18
C PHE A 695 29.26 -0.68 -17.03
N ARG A 696 29.52 0.61 -16.76
CA ARG A 696 28.73 1.41 -15.82
C ARG A 696 27.40 1.81 -16.46
N GLU A 697 26.70 0.83 -17.01
CA GLU A 697 25.31 0.96 -17.42
C GLU A 697 24.44 0.25 -16.38
N VAL A 698 23.17 0.60 -16.32
CA VAL A 698 22.16 0.05 -15.38
C VAL A 698 22.23 -1.46 -15.23
N ARG A 699 22.51 -2.13 -16.35
CA ARG A 699 22.53 -3.58 -16.40
C ARG A 699 23.83 -4.18 -15.90
N GLY A 700 24.88 -3.40 -15.69
CA GLY A 700 26.19 -3.90 -15.27
C GLY A 700 26.80 -4.93 -16.23
N ASN A 701 26.39 -4.89 -17.51
CA ASN A 701 26.82 -5.90 -18.48
C ASN A 701 28.33 -5.77 -18.74
N THR A 702 28.92 -6.90 -19.11
CA THR A 702 30.21 -6.93 -19.80
C THR A 702 29.99 -6.88 -21.31
N ALA A 703 31.07 -6.73 -22.08
CA ALA A 703 31.03 -6.84 -23.54
C ALA A 703 30.30 -8.11 -24.01
N LEU A 704 30.60 -9.23 -23.35
CA LEU A 704 30.00 -10.53 -23.62
C LEU A 704 28.49 -10.53 -23.34
N MET A 705 28.08 -10.02 -22.18
CA MET A 705 26.65 -9.94 -21.81
C MET A 705 25.86 -9.05 -22.77
N SER A 706 26.42 -7.90 -23.16
CA SER A 706 25.77 -7.00 -24.13
C SER A 706 25.62 -7.67 -25.49
N TRP A 707 26.66 -8.36 -25.98
CA TRP A 707 26.62 -9.06 -27.26
C TRP A 707 25.62 -10.22 -27.27
N LEU A 708 25.54 -10.99 -26.19
CA LEU A 708 24.55 -12.08 -26.05
C LEU A 708 23.13 -11.54 -26.06
N LYS A 709 22.85 -10.47 -25.30
CA LYS A 709 21.50 -9.87 -25.23
C LYS A 709 21.06 -9.31 -26.59
N ILE A 710 21.95 -8.59 -27.28
CA ILE A 710 21.68 -8.07 -28.62
C ILE A 710 21.44 -9.23 -29.60
N PHE A 711 22.30 -10.25 -29.54
CA PHE A 711 22.21 -11.41 -30.42
C PHE A 711 20.88 -12.16 -30.26
N TYR A 712 20.48 -12.50 -29.04
CA TYR A 712 19.23 -13.23 -28.81
C TYR A 712 17.98 -12.38 -29.11
N GLU A 713 18.01 -11.07 -28.88
CA GLU A 713 16.92 -10.17 -29.29
C GLU A 713 16.82 -10.02 -30.81
N LEU A 714 17.96 -10.03 -31.52
CA LEU A 714 17.97 -10.08 -32.97
C LEU A 714 17.38 -11.40 -33.46
N GLU A 715 17.85 -12.54 -32.92
CA GLU A 715 17.45 -13.89 -33.33
C GLU A 715 15.93 -14.11 -33.19
N LYS A 716 15.31 -13.60 -32.11
CA LYS A 716 13.85 -13.61 -31.95
C LYS A 716 13.10 -12.84 -33.06
N LYS A 717 13.69 -11.76 -33.58
CA LYS A 717 13.07 -10.87 -34.58
C LYS A 717 13.34 -11.31 -36.02
N LEU A 718 14.38 -12.12 -36.27
CA LEU A 718 14.78 -12.57 -37.60
C LEU A 718 13.65 -13.24 -38.41
N PRO A 719 12.82 -14.16 -37.86
CA PRO A 719 11.75 -14.78 -38.63
C PRO A 719 10.68 -13.80 -39.13
N ALA A 720 10.38 -12.75 -38.35
CA ALA A 720 9.44 -11.71 -38.73
C ALA A 720 10.02 -10.74 -39.78
N LEU A 721 11.33 -10.48 -39.71
CA LEU A 721 12.08 -9.68 -40.68
C LEU A 721 12.20 -10.40 -42.04
N ASP A 722 12.42 -11.71 -42.04
CA ASP A 722 12.46 -12.53 -43.27
C ASP A 722 11.12 -12.54 -44.00
N HIS A 723 10.00 -12.56 -43.27
CA HIS A 723 8.66 -12.43 -43.86
C HIS A 723 8.37 -11.02 -44.41
N ALA A 724 8.84 -9.96 -43.75
CA ALA A 724 8.60 -8.57 -44.16
C ALA A 724 9.50 -8.06 -45.31
N LEU A 725 10.70 -8.64 -45.48
CA LEU A 725 11.74 -8.14 -46.40
C LEU A 725 11.94 -9.01 -47.65
N SER A 726 11.08 -10.00 -47.89
CA SER A 726 11.13 -10.90 -49.05
C SER A 726 11.10 -10.23 -50.44
N ALA A 727 11.03 -8.89 -50.51
CA ALA A 727 11.04 -8.11 -51.76
C ALA A 727 12.33 -7.30 -52.02
N SER A 728 13.37 -7.33 -51.19
CA SER A 728 14.63 -6.63 -51.49
C SER A 728 15.89 -7.46 -51.20
N LYS A 729 16.92 -7.34 -52.05
CA LYS A 729 18.24 -7.98 -51.86
C LYS A 729 18.91 -7.41 -50.60
N THR A 730 18.67 -8.03 -49.45
CA THR A 730 19.37 -7.77 -48.19
C THR A 730 20.31 -8.93 -47.83
N PRO A 731 21.34 -8.69 -47.00
CA PRO A 731 22.32 -9.69 -46.60
C PRO A 731 21.66 -10.92 -45.97
N ASP A 732 22.25 -12.10 -46.22
CA ASP A 732 21.85 -13.38 -45.66
C ASP A 732 21.81 -13.30 -44.12
N ASN A 733 20.59 -13.12 -43.57
CA ASN A 733 20.33 -12.98 -42.14
C ASN A 733 20.83 -14.19 -41.34
N THR A 734 20.81 -15.38 -41.95
CA THR A 734 21.33 -16.61 -41.37
C THR A 734 22.85 -16.56 -41.26
N LYS A 735 23.54 -16.01 -42.27
CA LYS A 735 25.00 -15.78 -42.22
C LYS A 735 25.40 -14.76 -41.14
N LEU A 736 24.62 -13.70 -40.94
CA LEU A 736 24.88 -12.73 -39.87
C LEU A 736 24.79 -13.38 -38.49
N ALA A 737 23.73 -14.16 -38.23
CA ALA A 737 23.56 -14.86 -36.96
C ALA A 737 24.72 -15.83 -36.69
N VAL A 738 25.15 -16.60 -37.70
CA VAL A 738 26.31 -17.51 -37.62
C VAL A 738 27.60 -16.74 -37.29
N ASN A 739 27.86 -15.64 -38.00
CA ASN A 739 29.05 -14.83 -37.77
C ASN A 739 29.05 -14.20 -36.36
N TRP A 740 27.89 -13.74 -35.89
CA TRP A 740 27.76 -13.14 -34.56
C TRP A 740 27.97 -14.19 -33.45
N ARG A 741 27.34 -15.36 -33.54
CA ARG A 741 27.55 -16.47 -32.61
C ARG A 741 29.02 -16.90 -32.59
N ARG A 742 29.67 -16.97 -33.76
CA ARG A 742 31.11 -17.27 -33.86
C ARG A 742 31.97 -16.19 -33.20
N ALA A 743 31.62 -14.92 -33.39
CA ALA A 743 32.32 -13.80 -32.78
C ALA A 743 32.18 -13.79 -31.25
N ILE A 744 31.00 -14.14 -30.72
CA ILE A 744 30.78 -14.36 -29.27
C ILE A 744 31.72 -15.46 -28.75
N CYS A 745 31.81 -16.60 -29.44
CA CYS A 745 32.71 -17.69 -29.04
C CYS A 745 34.19 -17.27 -29.05
N LEU A 746 34.60 -16.45 -30.02
CA LEU A 746 35.96 -15.90 -30.08
C LEU A 746 36.22 -14.92 -28.93
N MET A 747 35.24 -14.10 -28.55
CA MET A 747 35.35 -13.19 -27.41
C MET A 747 35.50 -13.97 -26.10
N ILE A 748 34.74 -15.06 -25.92
CA ILE A 748 34.83 -15.95 -24.75
C ILE A 748 36.26 -16.46 -24.59
N GLY A 749 36.86 -17.01 -25.65
CA GLY A 749 38.25 -17.49 -25.60
C GLY A 749 39.30 -16.37 -25.48
N ALA A 750 39.05 -15.20 -26.05
CA ALA A 750 39.97 -14.06 -25.96
C ALA A 750 39.98 -13.43 -24.56
N TRP A 751 38.81 -13.37 -23.90
CA TRP A 751 38.57 -12.71 -22.63
C TRP A 751 37.85 -13.64 -21.61
N PRO A 752 38.53 -14.70 -21.14
CA PRO A 752 37.90 -15.77 -20.34
C PRO A 752 37.35 -15.28 -19.00
N LYS A 753 37.88 -14.20 -18.42
CA LYS A 753 37.34 -13.62 -17.19
C LYS A 753 35.88 -13.16 -17.30
N LEU A 754 35.38 -12.90 -18.52
CA LEU A 754 34.00 -12.46 -18.73
C LEU A 754 32.97 -13.56 -18.47
N VAL A 755 33.34 -14.84 -18.53
CA VAL A 755 32.38 -15.96 -18.48
C VAL A 755 31.65 -16.05 -17.14
N ASN A 756 32.26 -15.52 -16.07
CA ASN A 756 31.72 -15.52 -14.70
C ASN A 756 31.35 -14.13 -14.19
N MET A 757 31.37 -13.12 -15.05
CA MET A 757 30.97 -11.77 -14.66
C MET A 757 29.47 -11.59 -14.88
N PRO A 758 28.67 -11.54 -13.80
CA PRO A 758 27.24 -11.38 -13.97
C PRO A 758 26.85 -9.93 -14.22
N ASP A 759 25.65 -9.76 -14.77
CA ASP A 759 24.96 -8.48 -14.84
C ASP A 759 24.40 -8.06 -13.45
N PHE A 760 23.66 -6.96 -13.39
CA PHE A 760 23.04 -6.44 -12.16
C PHE A 760 22.00 -7.37 -11.53
N LYS A 761 21.40 -8.29 -12.30
CA LYS A 761 20.50 -9.35 -11.83
C LYS A 761 21.27 -10.56 -11.29
N LEU A 762 22.59 -10.46 -11.16
CA LEU A 762 23.47 -11.59 -10.94
C LEU A 762 23.39 -12.67 -12.04
N GLN A 763 22.82 -12.35 -13.21
CA GLN A 763 22.70 -13.30 -14.31
C GLN A 763 24.05 -13.46 -15.02
N THR A 764 24.53 -14.69 -15.17
CA THR A 764 25.79 -14.99 -15.87
C THR A 764 25.58 -15.21 -17.38
N PRO A 765 26.64 -15.09 -18.20
CA PRO A 765 26.60 -15.49 -19.61
C PRO A 765 26.05 -16.91 -19.82
N ALA A 766 26.41 -17.84 -18.94
CA ALA A 766 25.97 -19.24 -19.00
C ALA A 766 24.46 -19.36 -18.79
N MET A 767 23.90 -18.67 -17.80
CA MET A 767 22.45 -18.62 -17.60
C MET A 767 21.71 -18.05 -18.81
N LEU A 768 22.24 -16.99 -19.42
CA LEU A 768 21.58 -16.35 -20.56
C LEU A 768 21.61 -17.25 -21.80
N ALA A 769 22.73 -17.91 -22.08
CA ALA A 769 22.84 -18.85 -23.19
C ALA A 769 21.97 -20.11 -22.97
N ALA A 770 21.99 -20.66 -21.76
CA ALA A 770 21.16 -21.79 -21.36
C ALA A 770 19.66 -21.47 -21.49
N ASN A 771 19.23 -20.26 -21.08
CA ASN A 771 17.84 -19.81 -21.21
C ASN A 771 17.35 -19.69 -22.66
N HIS A 772 18.26 -19.63 -23.63
CA HIS A 772 17.94 -19.62 -25.06
C HIS A 772 18.24 -20.97 -25.74
N GLY A 773 18.69 -21.98 -24.98
CA GLY A 773 19.07 -23.28 -25.53
C GLY A 773 20.29 -23.23 -26.46
N ASP A 774 21.14 -22.20 -26.37
CA ASP A 774 22.29 -22.04 -27.26
C ASP A 774 23.47 -22.91 -26.79
N ILE A 775 23.39 -24.20 -27.11
CA ILE A 775 24.39 -25.21 -26.74
C ILE A 775 25.80 -24.87 -27.25
N VAL A 776 25.92 -24.15 -28.37
CA VAL A 776 27.22 -23.76 -28.94
C VAL A 776 27.90 -22.76 -28.02
N VAL A 777 27.16 -21.73 -27.57
CA VAL A 777 27.67 -20.74 -26.62
C VAL A 777 27.87 -21.38 -25.24
N VAL A 778 26.95 -22.23 -24.77
CA VAL A 778 27.10 -22.95 -23.50
C VAL A 778 28.40 -23.77 -23.48
N ASN A 779 28.68 -24.56 -24.51
CA ASN A 779 29.93 -25.32 -24.61
C ASN A 779 31.18 -24.42 -24.66
N ALA A 780 31.12 -23.27 -25.33
CA ALA A 780 32.21 -22.31 -25.35
C ALA A 780 32.48 -21.72 -23.95
N LEU A 781 31.43 -21.43 -23.18
CA LEU A 781 31.52 -20.93 -21.81
C LEU A 781 32.06 -22.01 -20.86
N LEU A 782 31.57 -23.25 -20.96
CA LEU A 782 32.03 -24.39 -20.17
C LEU A 782 33.52 -24.68 -20.40
N LYS A 783 33.99 -24.60 -21.65
CA LYS A 783 35.40 -24.77 -22.00
C LYS A 783 36.33 -23.77 -21.30
N GLU A 784 35.84 -22.57 -21.02
CA GLU A 784 36.57 -21.53 -20.29
C GLU A 784 36.25 -21.53 -18.78
N ASN A 785 35.72 -22.63 -18.25
CA ASN A 785 35.38 -22.85 -16.84
C ASN A 785 34.34 -21.86 -16.29
N ALA A 786 33.22 -21.71 -17.00
CA ALA A 786 32.06 -21.02 -16.46
C ALA A 786 31.59 -21.67 -15.14
N ASP A 787 31.40 -20.85 -14.11
CA ASP A 787 30.96 -21.27 -12.79
C ASP A 787 29.44 -21.44 -12.79
N LEU A 788 29.02 -22.71 -12.73
CA LEU A 788 27.62 -23.13 -12.80
C LEU A 788 26.91 -23.04 -11.43
N LYS A 789 27.65 -22.76 -10.35
CA LYS A 789 27.11 -22.60 -8.99
C LYS A 789 26.57 -21.21 -8.73
N LEU A 790 26.99 -20.23 -9.52
CA LEU A 790 26.48 -18.87 -9.42
C LEU A 790 24.95 -18.87 -9.60
N GLN A 791 24.28 -18.04 -8.80
CA GLN A 791 22.84 -17.86 -8.82
C GLN A 791 22.50 -16.43 -9.23
N ASP A 792 21.44 -16.27 -10.03
CA ASP A 792 20.84 -14.97 -10.26
C ASP A 792 20.13 -14.47 -8.98
N PHE A 793 19.65 -13.23 -9.00
CA PHE A 793 18.97 -12.60 -7.84
C PHE A 793 17.74 -13.37 -7.33
N ARG A 794 17.18 -14.31 -8.12
CA ARG A 794 16.07 -15.17 -7.70
C ARG A 794 16.54 -16.56 -7.25
N GLY A 795 17.84 -16.79 -7.15
CA GLY A 795 18.42 -18.09 -6.84
C GLY A 795 18.54 -19.05 -8.03
N ARG A 796 18.27 -18.62 -9.28
CA ARG A 796 18.34 -19.53 -10.45
C ARG A 796 19.79 -19.72 -10.90
N THR A 797 20.16 -20.97 -11.18
CA THR A 797 21.44 -21.36 -11.79
C THR A 797 21.32 -21.49 -13.32
N ALA A 798 22.44 -21.73 -14.01
CA ALA A 798 22.43 -22.05 -15.44
C ALA A 798 21.61 -23.32 -15.76
N LEU A 799 21.59 -24.30 -14.84
CA LEU A 799 20.76 -25.51 -14.98
C LEU A 799 19.27 -25.17 -14.99
N HIS A 800 18.80 -24.34 -14.06
CA HIS A 800 17.40 -23.87 -14.05
C HIS A 800 17.03 -23.18 -15.37
N ALA A 801 17.95 -22.40 -15.93
CA ALA A 801 17.76 -21.71 -17.20
C ALA A 801 17.69 -22.69 -18.41
N ALA A 802 18.53 -23.73 -18.45
CA ALA A 802 18.50 -24.77 -19.49
C ALA A 802 17.20 -25.59 -19.46
N ILE A 803 16.72 -25.90 -18.25
CA ILE A 803 15.44 -26.58 -18.05
C ILE A 803 14.30 -25.69 -18.56
N ALA A 804 14.30 -24.41 -18.18
CA ALA A 804 13.27 -23.46 -18.62
C ALA A 804 13.23 -23.24 -20.15
N SER A 805 14.34 -23.48 -20.86
CA SER A 805 14.40 -23.41 -22.33
C SER A 805 14.04 -24.73 -23.03
N ASN A 806 13.83 -25.80 -22.26
CA ASN A 806 13.58 -27.16 -22.75
C ASN A 806 14.72 -27.71 -23.63
N SER A 807 15.98 -27.29 -23.38
CA SER A 807 17.14 -27.82 -24.10
C SER A 807 17.79 -28.93 -23.27
N LEU A 808 17.48 -30.18 -23.63
CA LEU A 808 18.10 -31.37 -23.04
C LEU A 808 19.62 -31.35 -23.24
N GLU A 809 20.09 -30.90 -24.40
CA GLU A 809 21.52 -30.81 -24.71
C GLU A 809 22.25 -29.84 -23.77
N CYS A 810 21.65 -28.69 -23.47
CA CYS A 810 22.21 -27.76 -22.49
C CYS A 810 22.19 -28.37 -21.07
N VAL A 811 21.13 -29.10 -20.71
CA VAL A 811 21.03 -29.78 -19.41
C VAL A 811 22.15 -30.82 -19.27
N GLU A 812 22.31 -31.72 -20.23
CA GLU A 812 23.36 -32.74 -20.24
C GLU A 812 24.77 -32.13 -20.22
N ALA A 813 25.00 -31.08 -21.02
CA ALA A 813 26.28 -30.37 -21.04
C ALA A 813 26.61 -29.70 -19.69
N ILE A 814 25.62 -29.10 -19.02
CA ILE A 814 25.79 -28.47 -17.70
C ILE A 814 26.03 -29.53 -16.62
N LEU A 815 25.26 -30.63 -16.60
CA LEU A 815 25.41 -31.70 -15.62
C LEU A 815 26.78 -32.41 -15.73
N SER A 816 27.27 -32.60 -16.95
CA SER A 816 28.60 -33.20 -17.19
C SER A 816 29.80 -32.36 -16.74
N HIS A 817 29.57 -31.14 -16.24
CA HIS A 817 30.61 -30.21 -15.74
C HIS A 817 30.42 -29.87 -14.24
N ASP A 818 30.01 -30.84 -13.42
CA ASP A 818 29.84 -30.75 -11.96
C ASP A 818 28.92 -29.58 -11.51
N ALA A 819 27.84 -29.34 -12.25
CA ALA A 819 26.83 -28.37 -11.84
C ALA A 819 26.16 -28.80 -10.52
N GLU A 820 25.97 -27.84 -9.61
CA GLU A 820 25.32 -28.10 -8.34
C GLU A 820 23.80 -28.21 -8.53
N VAL A 821 23.31 -29.44 -8.63
CA VAL A 821 21.89 -29.78 -8.87
C VAL A 821 21.01 -29.51 -7.64
N THR A 822 21.62 -29.38 -6.46
CA THR A 822 20.96 -29.10 -5.17
C THR A 822 20.64 -27.63 -4.95
N ASN A 823 21.16 -26.71 -5.77
CA ASN A 823 20.89 -25.30 -5.62
C ASN A 823 19.41 -25.00 -5.84
N ILE A 824 18.88 -24.10 -5.01
CA ILE A 824 17.45 -23.86 -4.87
C ILE A 824 17.09 -22.49 -5.46
N TYR A 825 16.02 -22.43 -6.24
CA TYR A 825 15.31 -21.22 -6.61
C TYR A 825 14.69 -20.57 -5.36
N ALA A 826 15.30 -19.47 -4.90
CA ALA A 826 15.08 -18.91 -3.57
C ALA A 826 13.65 -18.41 -3.32
N ALA A 827 12.95 -17.93 -4.35
CA ALA A 827 11.61 -17.35 -4.18
C ALA A 827 10.52 -18.39 -3.86
N GLU A 828 10.71 -19.66 -4.23
CA GLU A 828 9.73 -20.73 -3.98
C GLU A 828 10.36 -21.97 -3.32
N GLU A 829 11.62 -21.87 -2.90
CA GLU A 829 12.46 -22.99 -2.44
C GLU A 829 12.46 -24.20 -3.38
N GLN A 830 12.46 -23.97 -4.70
CA GLN A 830 12.34 -25.04 -5.71
C GLN A 830 13.68 -25.52 -6.24
N SER A 831 13.84 -26.84 -6.39
CA SER A 831 15.00 -27.43 -7.06
C SER A 831 14.84 -27.46 -8.60
N ALA A 832 15.92 -27.81 -9.29
CA ALA A 832 15.91 -28.08 -10.73
C ALA A 832 14.85 -29.11 -11.14
N LEU A 833 14.61 -30.14 -10.30
CA LEU A 833 13.58 -31.15 -10.52
C LEU A 833 12.16 -30.55 -10.47
N HIS A 834 11.86 -29.70 -9.49
CA HIS A 834 10.56 -29.00 -9.42
C HIS A 834 10.33 -28.16 -10.67
N THR A 835 11.38 -27.50 -11.17
CA THR A 835 11.32 -26.70 -12.40
C THR A 835 10.99 -27.59 -13.61
N ALA A 836 11.70 -28.71 -13.79
CA ALA A 836 11.46 -29.64 -14.90
C ALA A 836 10.04 -30.24 -14.87
N VAL A 837 9.52 -30.54 -13.68
CA VAL A 837 8.14 -30.99 -13.49
C VAL A 837 7.14 -29.91 -13.89
N LYS A 838 7.32 -28.66 -13.45
CA LYS A 838 6.41 -27.54 -13.76
C LYS A 838 6.29 -27.27 -15.26
N PHE A 839 7.35 -27.55 -16.03
CA PHE A 839 7.34 -27.44 -17.49
C PHE A 839 6.91 -28.74 -18.20
N GLY A 840 6.75 -29.85 -17.46
CA GLY A 840 6.30 -31.14 -17.97
C GLY A 840 7.32 -31.79 -18.91
N GLN A 841 8.58 -31.93 -18.49
CA GLN A 841 9.68 -32.37 -19.37
C GLN A 841 10.19 -33.79 -19.00
N PRO A 842 9.60 -34.88 -19.52
CA PRO A 842 9.93 -36.25 -19.11
C PRO A 842 11.43 -36.57 -19.22
N ASN A 843 12.05 -36.29 -20.36
CA ASN A 843 13.46 -36.63 -20.60
C ASN A 843 14.41 -35.89 -19.65
N ILE A 844 14.11 -34.63 -19.31
CA ILE A 844 14.91 -33.84 -18.38
C ILE A 844 14.68 -34.34 -16.95
N VAL A 845 13.45 -34.70 -16.58
CA VAL A 845 13.13 -35.32 -15.28
C VAL A 845 13.87 -36.64 -15.11
N GLU A 846 13.87 -37.50 -16.13
CA GLU A 846 14.63 -38.76 -16.14
C GLU A 846 16.12 -38.51 -15.95
N THR A 847 16.69 -37.54 -16.68
CA THR A 847 18.10 -37.17 -16.59
C THR A 847 18.47 -36.67 -15.19
N LEU A 848 17.65 -35.78 -14.61
CA LEU A 848 17.90 -35.22 -13.26
C LEU A 848 17.76 -36.26 -12.15
N ILE A 849 16.81 -37.20 -12.25
CA ILE A 849 16.66 -38.29 -11.28
C ILE A 849 17.81 -39.29 -11.39
N SER A 850 18.28 -39.58 -12.61
CA SER A 850 19.43 -40.45 -12.82
C SER A 850 20.72 -39.87 -12.22
N ASP A 851 20.90 -38.55 -12.31
CA ASP A 851 22.10 -37.87 -11.81
C ASP A 851 22.00 -37.54 -10.30
N ALA A 852 20.81 -37.15 -9.83
CA ALA A 852 20.56 -36.72 -8.45
C ALA A 852 19.26 -37.31 -7.85
N PRO A 853 19.23 -38.62 -7.49
CA PRO A 853 18.03 -39.29 -6.99
C PRO A 853 17.40 -38.66 -5.73
N HIS A 854 18.23 -38.07 -4.87
CA HIS A 854 17.80 -37.47 -3.61
C HIS A 854 16.87 -36.25 -3.78
N LEU A 855 16.85 -35.62 -4.96
CA LEU A 855 15.93 -34.50 -5.26
C LEU A 855 14.46 -34.93 -5.27
N HIS A 856 14.19 -36.23 -5.43
CA HIS A 856 12.83 -36.78 -5.39
C HIS A 856 12.10 -36.43 -4.08
N SER A 857 12.80 -36.49 -2.94
CA SER A 857 12.26 -36.22 -1.61
C SER A 857 12.34 -34.76 -1.16
N HIS A 858 12.92 -33.87 -1.96
CA HIS A 858 13.01 -32.45 -1.63
C HIS A 858 11.63 -31.78 -1.75
N THR A 859 11.29 -30.89 -0.82
CA THR A 859 10.02 -30.13 -0.85
C THR A 859 10.27 -28.66 -1.13
N ASP A 860 9.32 -28.01 -1.79
CA ASP A 860 9.30 -26.56 -1.98
C ASP A 860 8.85 -25.81 -0.72
N ALA A 861 8.75 -24.48 -0.79
CA ALA A 861 8.37 -23.62 0.34
C ALA A 861 6.95 -23.90 0.88
N ASN A 862 6.10 -24.57 0.09
CA ASN A 862 4.75 -24.99 0.49
C ASN A 862 4.73 -26.43 1.03
N GLY A 863 5.90 -27.04 1.23
CA GLY A 863 6.02 -28.44 1.65
C GLY A 863 5.64 -29.44 0.57
N LYS A 864 5.58 -29.05 -0.72
CA LYS A 864 5.22 -29.94 -1.83
C LYS A 864 6.47 -30.54 -2.48
N SER A 865 6.47 -31.85 -2.70
CA SER A 865 7.52 -32.52 -3.48
C SER A 865 7.30 -32.33 -5.00
N ALA A 866 8.33 -32.64 -5.80
CA ALA A 866 8.21 -32.69 -7.25
C ALA A 866 7.10 -33.65 -7.73
N LEU A 867 6.86 -34.75 -7.01
CA LEU A 867 5.78 -35.69 -7.30
C LEU A 867 4.40 -35.08 -7.01
N ASP A 868 4.25 -34.31 -5.93
CA ASP A 868 2.99 -33.66 -5.58
C ASP A 868 2.59 -32.61 -6.62
N ILE A 869 3.57 -31.84 -7.10
CA ILE A 869 3.37 -30.89 -8.20
C ILE A 869 3.00 -31.63 -9.50
N ALA A 870 3.70 -32.73 -9.83
CA ALA A 870 3.42 -33.52 -11.03
C ALA A 870 1.99 -34.08 -11.02
N LYS A 871 1.53 -34.63 -9.88
CA LYS A 871 0.16 -35.13 -9.72
C LYS A 871 -0.88 -34.02 -9.86
N HIS A 872 -0.60 -32.85 -9.29
CA HIS A 872 -1.52 -31.71 -9.37
C HIS A 872 -1.65 -31.16 -10.80
N LEU A 873 -0.53 -31.03 -11.52
CA LEU A 873 -0.50 -30.55 -12.91
C LEU A 873 -0.93 -31.59 -13.94
N ALA A 874 -1.00 -32.87 -13.57
CA ALA A 874 -1.55 -33.94 -14.42
C ALA A 874 -3.10 -33.96 -14.43
N ASP A 875 -3.76 -33.14 -13.61
CA ASP A 875 -5.21 -32.92 -13.67
C ASP A 875 -5.56 -32.04 -14.89
N PRO A 876 -6.49 -32.45 -15.77
CA PRO A 876 -6.84 -31.70 -16.98
C PRO A 876 -7.30 -30.25 -16.72
N SER A 877 -8.06 -30.01 -15.65
CA SER A 877 -8.59 -28.68 -15.33
C SER A 877 -7.49 -27.75 -14.83
N ILE A 878 -6.57 -28.28 -14.02
CA ILE A 878 -5.43 -27.52 -13.48
C ILE A 878 -4.40 -27.27 -14.58
N TRP A 879 -4.12 -28.27 -15.41
CA TRP A 879 -3.25 -28.13 -16.58
C TRP A 879 -3.75 -27.02 -17.51
N GLN A 880 -5.05 -26.94 -17.76
CA GLN A 880 -5.60 -25.90 -18.64
C GLN A 880 -5.35 -24.48 -18.09
N GLN A 881 -5.54 -24.27 -16.78
CA GLN A 881 -5.25 -22.99 -16.12
C GLN A 881 -3.75 -22.66 -16.16
N HIS A 882 -2.90 -23.64 -15.85
CA HIS A 882 -1.44 -23.49 -15.89
C HIS A 882 -0.92 -23.23 -17.32
N HIS A 883 -1.52 -23.88 -18.31
CA HIS A 883 -1.25 -23.68 -19.73
C HIS A 883 -1.59 -22.27 -20.17
N GLU A 884 -2.75 -21.73 -19.78
CA GLU A 884 -3.13 -20.34 -20.07
C GLU A 884 -2.18 -19.33 -19.40
N PHE A 885 -1.81 -19.56 -18.14
CA PHE A 885 -0.84 -18.73 -17.42
C PHE A 885 0.52 -18.70 -18.13
N MET A 886 1.11 -19.85 -18.46
CA MET A 886 2.41 -19.89 -19.14
C MET A 886 2.37 -19.33 -20.57
N ARG A 887 1.23 -19.44 -21.26
CA ARG A 887 1.03 -18.82 -22.57
C ARG A 887 1.06 -17.28 -22.48
N ARG A 888 0.45 -16.70 -21.44
CA ARG A 888 0.55 -15.25 -21.16
C ARG A 888 2.00 -14.83 -20.92
N GLU A 889 2.76 -15.67 -20.20
CA GLU A 889 4.20 -15.49 -19.95
C GLU A 889 5.09 -15.79 -21.18
N ARG A 890 4.50 -16.11 -22.34
CA ARG A 890 5.19 -16.45 -23.60
C ARG A 890 6.18 -17.61 -23.47
N ARG A 891 5.86 -18.61 -22.64
CA ARG A 891 6.68 -19.82 -22.45
C ARG A 891 6.10 -21.02 -23.20
N THR A 892 6.98 -21.91 -23.63
CA THR A 892 6.60 -23.23 -24.15
C THR A 892 6.21 -24.16 -23.01
N ILE A 893 5.05 -24.82 -23.14
CA ILE A 893 4.56 -25.79 -22.16
C ILE A 893 4.35 -27.15 -22.83
N ALA A 894 4.59 -28.22 -22.08
CA ALA A 894 4.40 -29.58 -22.53
C ALA A 894 2.92 -30.02 -22.50
N THR A 895 2.62 -31.12 -23.19
CA THR A 895 1.25 -31.64 -23.31
C THR A 895 0.79 -32.26 -21.99
N LEU A 896 -0.52 -32.40 -21.80
CA LEU A 896 -1.08 -33.12 -20.64
C LEU A 896 -0.50 -34.54 -20.53
N ASP A 897 -0.26 -35.21 -21.65
CA ASP A 897 0.37 -36.54 -21.72
C ASP A 897 1.81 -36.52 -21.15
N ASP A 898 2.57 -35.45 -21.39
CA ASP A 898 3.90 -35.29 -20.83
C ASP A 898 3.89 -35.13 -19.30
N PHE A 899 2.92 -34.36 -18.76
CA PHE A 899 2.73 -34.28 -17.30
C PHE A 899 2.30 -35.61 -16.68
N GLN A 900 1.46 -36.38 -17.37
CA GLN A 900 1.06 -37.73 -16.95
C GLN A 900 2.25 -38.71 -16.96
N LYS A 901 3.12 -38.63 -17.96
CA LYS A 901 4.38 -39.40 -18.03
C LYS A 901 5.31 -39.03 -16.88
N VAL A 902 5.52 -37.74 -16.61
CA VAL A 902 6.34 -37.25 -15.50
C VAL A 902 5.79 -37.76 -14.15
N SER A 903 4.48 -37.65 -13.93
CA SER A 903 3.81 -38.13 -12.71
C SER A 903 3.96 -39.64 -12.53
N SER A 904 3.81 -40.41 -13.61
CA SER A 904 3.97 -41.87 -13.60
C SER A 904 5.42 -42.27 -13.32
N PHE A 905 6.39 -41.64 -13.99
CA PHE A 905 7.82 -41.89 -13.81
C PHE A 905 8.26 -41.62 -12.37
N LEU A 906 7.89 -40.45 -11.83
CA LEU A 906 8.19 -40.09 -10.44
C LEU A 906 7.43 -40.97 -9.43
N SER A 907 6.29 -41.56 -9.77
CA SER A 907 5.60 -42.50 -8.87
C SER A 907 6.28 -43.88 -8.79
N THR A 908 7.21 -44.17 -9.70
CA THR A 908 7.89 -45.48 -9.81
C THR A 908 9.35 -45.48 -9.33
N HIS A 909 9.88 -44.31 -9.01
CA HIS A 909 11.20 -44.08 -8.42
C HIS A 909 11.02 -43.54 -7.00
#